data_AF-A0A4R8EIB0-F1
#
_entry.id   AF-A0A4R8EIB0-F1
#
_cell.length_a   1.000
_cell.length_b   1.000
_cell.length_c   1.000
_cell.angle_alpha   90.00
_cell.angle_beta   90.00
_cell.angle_gamma   90.00
#
_symmetry.space_group_name_H-M   'P 1'
#
loop_
_entity.id
_entity.type
_entity.pdbx_description
1 polymer ?
#
loop_
_entity_poly.entity_id
_entity_poly.type
_entity_poly.pdbx_seq_one_letter_code
_entity_poly.pdbx_strand_id
1 'polypeptide(L)'
;MKVLKFGGTSVANAQNIKLVLEIINQKAKNERLVVVVSALSKVTDLLQLAAAKAAANDEDFRNIVAEIEKKHLDTLKELIPVSEQSSLLSHVKRIINHLETLLDGCFLLGELSPRTADTILSFGELLSSYIIAQAYQQIDKNAAYKDSRELIKTNADFGKAVVNFEVSNKLIQEYFASNESNINILPGFIAQTLDGITSTLGRGGSDYTAAIIAGALDADQLEIWTDVNGMFTANPKIVKQAQPIANISYQEAMELSHFGAKVLYPPTIQPVLRKNIPILIKNTFEPEAEGTLISDRVLTKDTVVKGISHIDHISLLTLEGPGMIGVAGSSRRLFEVLSQEKINVIFITQASSEHSICIGILNSDADNAEAAINRAFEIEISQNKIDPCYVEKDLCIIALVGENMKNHQGLSGRMFSTLGKNNVNIRAIAQGASERNISTVINERDVKKALNTLHENFFEENTKQLNLFVMGVGNVGEKFIEQIHSQKKFLKDNLKINVRVIALSNSRKMLFDEDGISLKEWQSALDNGETANAADFIARAKELNLRNSIFVDITANASVSETYEQFLKQSMAVVTCNKIACSSAYDNYKKLKSLSRQYNAPFLFETNVGAGLPIIDTVKNLIASGDKVHKIQAVLSGSLNFIFNNFDKDNSFHDVVKEAGVQGFTEPDPKIDLSGIDVARKILILIRESGYEMDIDAIANESFLPAECLATTNNEDFFASLIKHAAHFEGIYNEALAKDSRLKYVAQFENGKASVGLQFIPKDHPFYNLEGKDNIVLFYTDRYVDQPLLIKGAGAGAAVTASGIFADVIRIGNV
;
A
#
# COMPACT_ATOMS: atom_id res chain seq x y z
N MET A 1 6.87 35.39 -20.86
CA MET A 1 5.75 35.02 -21.75
C MET A 1 5.35 33.58 -21.46
N LYS A 2 4.04 33.28 -21.44
CA LYS A 2 3.52 31.92 -21.23
C LYS A 2 2.85 31.37 -22.49
N VAL A 3 2.94 30.05 -22.66
CA VAL A 3 2.20 29.31 -23.69
C VAL A 3 1.16 28.44 -22.99
N LEU A 4 -0.11 28.57 -23.38
CA LEU A 4 -1.22 27.83 -22.82
C LEU A 4 -1.78 26.92 -23.91
N LYS A 5 -1.99 25.64 -23.61
CA LYS A 5 -2.67 24.71 -24.50
C LYS A 5 -3.97 24.26 -23.89
N PHE A 6 -5.08 24.34 -24.64
CA PHE A 6 -6.38 23.77 -24.24
C PHE A 6 -6.74 22.54 -25.07
N GLY A 7 -7.03 21.42 -24.39
CA GLY A 7 -7.44 20.17 -25.03
C GLY A 7 -8.89 20.18 -25.53
N GLY A 8 -9.26 19.17 -26.32
CA GLY A 8 -10.59 19.10 -26.94
C GLY A 8 -11.76 19.05 -25.96
N THR A 9 -11.56 18.49 -24.76
CA THR A 9 -12.55 18.52 -23.67
C THR A 9 -12.73 19.94 -23.10
N SER A 10 -11.64 20.67 -22.92
CA SER A 10 -11.63 22.08 -22.51
C SER A 10 -12.33 23.00 -23.51
N VAL A 11 -12.40 22.63 -24.79
CA VAL A 11 -13.09 23.41 -25.83
C VAL A 11 -14.27 22.65 -26.45
N ALA A 12 -14.92 21.76 -25.69
CA ALA A 12 -15.93 20.86 -26.27
C ALA A 12 -17.18 21.55 -26.83
N ASN A 13 -17.56 22.70 -26.27
CA ASN A 13 -18.77 23.47 -26.56
C ASN A 13 -18.58 24.95 -26.12
N ALA A 14 -19.58 25.80 -26.35
CA ALA A 14 -19.52 27.22 -26.03
C ALA A 14 -19.34 27.49 -24.52
N GLN A 15 -20.00 26.75 -23.63
CA GLN A 15 -19.84 26.89 -22.18
C GLN A 15 -18.39 26.64 -21.74
N ASN A 16 -17.79 25.55 -22.22
CA ASN A 16 -16.39 25.23 -21.90
C ASN A 16 -15.44 26.29 -22.50
N ILE A 17 -15.72 26.76 -23.72
CA ILE A 17 -14.93 27.85 -24.33
C ILE A 17 -15.04 29.13 -23.48
N LYS A 18 -16.21 29.49 -22.94
CA LYS A 18 -16.33 30.66 -22.03
C LYS A 18 -15.39 30.55 -20.84
N LEU A 19 -15.29 29.38 -20.21
CA LEU A 19 -14.32 29.12 -19.13
C LEU A 19 -12.87 29.31 -19.61
N VAL A 20 -12.54 28.82 -20.81
CA VAL A 20 -11.22 29.03 -21.43
C VAL A 20 -10.93 30.53 -21.63
N LEU A 21 -11.90 31.30 -22.15
CA LEU A 21 -11.74 32.75 -22.34
C LEU A 21 -11.52 33.48 -21.00
N GLU A 22 -12.20 33.06 -19.93
CA GLU A 22 -12.02 33.60 -18.58
C GLU A 22 -10.60 33.34 -18.05
N ILE A 23 -10.08 32.11 -18.19
CA ILE A 23 -8.72 31.74 -17.80
C ILE A 23 -7.69 32.58 -18.56
N ILE A 24 -7.86 32.73 -19.87
CA ILE A 24 -6.97 33.54 -20.72
C ILE A 24 -7.00 35.00 -20.25
N ASN A 25 -8.18 35.57 -20.04
CA ASN A 25 -8.34 36.96 -19.63
C ASN A 25 -7.71 37.24 -18.25
N GLN A 26 -7.85 36.32 -17.29
CA GLN A 26 -7.22 36.46 -15.98
C GLN A 26 -5.69 36.48 -16.07
N LYS A 27 -5.10 35.60 -16.89
CA LYS A 27 -3.63 35.52 -17.04
C LYS A 27 -3.05 36.65 -17.88
N ALA A 28 -3.79 37.12 -18.89
CA ALA A 28 -3.36 38.18 -19.78
C ALA A 28 -3.16 39.54 -19.08
N LYS A 29 -3.69 39.71 -17.86
CA LYS A 29 -3.47 40.91 -17.03
C LYS A 29 -2.01 41.13 -16.66
N ASN A 30 -1.23 40.06 -16.53
CA ASN A 30 0.12 40.12 -15.99
C ASN A 30 1.19 39.91 -17.07
N GLU A 31 0.87 39.23 -18.17
CA GLU A 31 1.87 38.69 -19.10
C GLU A 31 1.30 38.54 -20.52
N ARG A 32 2.17 38.62 -21.54
CA ARG A 32 1.85 38.27 -22.93
C ARG A 32 1.66 36.75 -23.07
N LEU A 33 0.62 36.32 -23.80
CA LEU A 33 0.21 34.92 -23.91
C LEU A 33 0.21 34.42 -25.35
N VAL A 34 0.58 33.15 -25.52
CA VAL A 34 0.27 32.36 -26.72
C VAL A 34 -0.68 31.23 -26.32
N VAL A 35 -1.79 31.08 -27.04
CA VAL A 35 -2.85 30.13 -26.76
C VAL A 35 -2.94 29.14 -27.93
N VAL A 36 -2.76 27.86 -27.65
CA VAL A 36 -2.89 26.77 -28.60
C VAL A 36 -4.16 25.98 -28.27
N VAL A 37 -5.00 25.72 -29.27
CA VAL A 37 -6.26 24.99 -29.05
C VAL A 37 -6.36 23.76 -29.96
N SER A 38 -6.89 22.68 -29.41
CA SER A 38 -7.27 21.48 -30.17
C SER A 38 -8.64 21.67 -30.85
N ALA A 39 -8.99 20.75 -31.76
CA ALA A 39 -10.36 20.63 -32.26
C ALA A 39 -11.37 20.46 -31.12
N LEU A 40 -12.64 20.84 -31.35
CA LEU A 40 -13.72 20.56 -30.40
C LEU A 40 -13.79 19.04 -30.13
N SER A 41 -14.09 18.64 -28.91
CA SER A 41 -14.16 17.23 -28.49
C SER A 41 -14.83 16.32 -29.53
N LYS A 42 -14.22 15.18 -29.86
CA LYS A 42 -14.62 14.18 -30.87
C LYS A 42 -14.61 14.62 -32.34
N VAL A 43 -14.34 15.88 -32.69
CA VAL A 43 -14.36 16.32 -34.09
C VAL A 43 -13.27 15.63 -34.92
N THR A 44 -12.06 15.46 -34.39
CA THR A 44 -10.99 14.74 -35.09
C THR A 44 -11.37 13.28 -35.39
N ASP A 45 -12.04 12.61 -34.45
CA ASP A 45 -12.53 11.23 -34.65
C ASP A 45 -13.63 11.19 -35.73
N LEU A 46 -14.54 12.17 -35.74
CA LEU A 46 -15.57 12.31 -36.77
C LEU A 46 -14.95 12.58 -38.15
N LEU A 47 -13.91 13.42 -38.23
CA LEU A 47 -13.19 13.68 -39.48
C LEU A 47 -12.50 12.43 -40.02
N GLN A 48 -11.86 11.65 -39.15
CA GLN A 48 -11.25 10.38 -39.53
C GLN A 48 -12.31 9.37 -40.01
N LEU A 49 -13.45 9.28 -39.32
CA LEU A 49 -14.56 8.40 -39.70
C LEU A 49 -15.20 8.83 -41.03
N ALA A 50 -15.41 10.12 -41.24
CA ALA A 50 -15.94 10.67 -42.48
C ALA A 50 -14.99 10.37 -43.66
N ALA A 51 -13.68 10.56 -43.48
CA ALA A 51 -12.69 10.24 -44.50
C ALA A 51 -12.67 8.75 -44.85
N ALA A 52 -12.75 7.87 -43.85
CA ALA A 52 -12.78 6.42 -44.05
C ALA A 52 -14.06 5.97 -44.79
N LYS A 53 -15.23 6.51 -44.41
CA LYS A 53 -16.50 6.23 -45.10
C LYS A 53 -16.52 6.75 -46.53
N ALA A 54 -16.04 7.98 -46.75
CA ALA A 54 -15.93 8.54 -48.09
C ALA A 54 -15.07 7.63 -48.98
N ALA A 55 -13.87 7.26 -48.53
CA ALA A 55 -12.98 6.37 -49.27
C ALA A 55 -13.55 4.95 -49.50
N ALA A 56 -14.49 4.50 -48.66
CA ALA A 56 -15.21 3.24 -48.83
C ALA A 56 -16.49 3.37 -49.71
N ASN A 57 -16.68 4.52 -50.38
CA ASN A 57 -17.87 4.84 -51.16
C ASN A 57 -19.19 4.79 -50.36
N ASP A 58 -19.14 5.03 -49.04
CA ASP A 58 -20.31 5.08 -48.15
C ASP A 58 -20.80 6.52 -48.01
N GLU A 59 -21.99 6.84 -48.54
CA GLU A 59 -22.59 8.19 -48.50
C GLU A 59 -22.84 8.75 -47.09
N ASP A 60 -22.80 7.90 -46.06
CA ASP A 60 -23.03 8.32 -44.67
C ASP A 60 -21.97 9.32 -44.15
N PHE A 61 -20.83 9.48 -44.85
CA PHE A 61 -19.89 10.56 -44.53
C PHE A 61 -20.56 11.95 -44.55
N ARG A 62 -21.58 12.16 -45.38
CA ARG A 62 -22.32 13.43 -45.46
C ARG A 62 -23.08 13.74 -44.17
N ASN A 63 -23.64 12.73 -43.52
CA ASN A 63 -24.32 12.89 -42.22
C ASN A 63 -23.32 13.30 -41.13
N ILE A 64 -22.12 12.73 -41.16
CA ILE A 64 -21.04 13.09 -40.23
C ILE A 64 -20.58 14.53 -40.45
N VAL A 65 -20.44 14.97 -41.71
CA VAL A 65 -20.09 16.36 -42.01
C VAL A 65 -21.17 17.32 -41.54
N ALA A 66 -22.45 16.99 -41.71
CA ALA A 66 -23.56 17.79 -41.18
C ALA A 66 -23.53 17.88 -39.64
N GLU A 67 -23.12 16.83 -38.94
CA GLU A 67 -22.90 16.85 -37.49
C GLU A 67 -21.76 17.81 -37.11
N ILE A 68 -20.61 17.71 -37.80
CA ILE A 68 -19.46 18.60 -37.61
C ILE A 68 -19.89 20.05 -37.84
N GLU A 69 -20.60 20.32 -38.94
CA GLU A 69 -21.11 21.65 -39.26
C GLU A 69 -21.99 22.20 -38.15
N LYS A 70 -23.04 21.46 -37.78
CA LYS A 70 -24.00 21.88 -36.77
C LYS A 70 -23.28 22.24 -35.47
N LYS A 71 -22.35 21.39 -35.03
CA LYS A 71 -21.58 21.60 -33.80
C LYS A 71 -20.81 22.92 -33.80
N HIS A 72 -20.14 23.26 -34.90
CA HIS A 72 -19.37 24.51 -35.00
C HIS A 72 -20.27 25.74 -35.15
N LEU A 73 -21.34 25.66 -35.93
CA LEU A 73 -22.27 26.78 -36.11
C LEU A 73 -23.02 27.09 -34.82
N ASP A 74 -23.48 26.08 -34.09
CA ASP A 74 -24.17 26.28 -32.81
C ASP A 74 -23.22 26.88 -31.77
N THR A 75 -21.96 26.40 -31.71
CA THR A 75 -20.92 26.98 -30.84
C THR A 75 -20.65 28.45 -31.16
N LEU A 76 -20.53 28.80 -32.44
CA LEU A 76 -20.31 30.19 -32.86
C LEU A 76 -21.49 31.09 -32.48
N LYS A 77 -22.72 30.65 -32.72
CA LYS A 77 -23.94 31.42 -32.40
C LYS A 77 -24.07 31.71 -30.90
N GLU A 78 -23.60 30.81 -30.05
CA GLU A 78 -23.71 30.96 -28.60
C GLU A 78 -22.56 31.80 -27.98
N LEU A 79 -21.43 31.91 -28.68
CA LEU A 79 -20.27 32.71 -28.26
C LEU A 79 -20.29 34.15 -28.77
N ILE A 80 -20.85 34.39 -29.96
CA ILE A 80 -20.73 35.67 -30.66
C ILE A 80 -22.09 36.41 -30.69
N PRO A 81 -22.14 37.73 -30.45
CA PRO A 81 -23.37 38.51 -30.57
C PRO A 81 -24.00 38.45 -31.96
N VAL A 82 -25.33 38.37 -32.04
CA VAL A 82 -26.09 38.21 -33.30
C VAL A 82 -25.71 39.25 -34.37
N SER A 83 -25.38 40.48 -33.97
CA SER A 83 -24.95 41.56 -34.87
C SER A 83 -23.66 41.28 -35.64
N GLU A 84 -22.79 40.41 -35.13
CA GLU A 84 -21.47 40.10 -35.71
C GLU A 84 -21.38 38.68 -36.29
N GLN A 85 -22.45 37.88 -36.18
CA GLN A 85 -22.42 36.47 -36.60
C GLN A 85 -22.37 36.26 -38.12
N SER A 86 -22.98 37.14 -38.93
CA SER A 86 -23.22 36.87 -40.35
C SER A 86 -21.95 36.59 -41.17
N SER A 87 -20.93 37.46 -41.04
CA SER A 87 -19.64 37.30 -41.74
C SER A 87 -18.88 36.07 -41.24
N LEU A 88 -18.94 35.78 -39.94
CA LEU A 88 -18.23 34.67 -39.31
C LEU A 88 -18.85 33.31 -39.63
N LEU A 89 -20.18 33.21 -39.61
CA LEU A 89 -20.91 32.04 -40.07
C LEU A 89 -20.60 31.73 -41.53
N SER A 90 -20.55 32.76 -42.39
CA SER A 90 -20.19 32.62 -43.80
C SER A 90 -18.75 32.09 -43.97
N HIS A 91 -17.81 32.55 -43.14
CA HIS A 91 -16.43 32.07 -43.16
C HIS A 91 -16.33 30.60 -42.73
N VAL A 92 -16.98 30.23 -41.62
CA VAL A 92 -17.02 28.84 -41.12
C VAL A 92 -17.65 27.91 -42.16
N LYS A 93 -18.77 28.33 -42.79
CA LYS A 93 -19.41 27.55 -43.85
C LYS A 93 -18.51 27.35 -45.05
N ARG A 94 -17.72 28.35 -45.45
CA ARG A 94 -16.73 28.20 -46.54
C ARG A 94 -15.66 27.15 -46.21
N ILE A 95 -15.19 27.09 -44.96
CA ILE A 95 -14.25 26.07 -44.51
C ILE A 95 -14.90 24.68 -44.58
N ILE A 96 -16.15 24.55 -44.13
CA ILE A 96 -16.90 23.28 -44.19
C ILE A 96 -17.14 22.83 -45.64
N ASN A 97 -17.52 23.74 -46.54
CA ASN A 97 -17.72 23.39 -47.95
C ASN A 97 -16.41 22.89 -48.61
N HIS A 98 -15.25 23.39 -48.15
CA HIS A 98 -13.96 22.88 -48.62
C HIS A 98 -13.69 21.46 -48.10
N LEU A 99 -14.03 21.17 -46.83
CA LEU A 99 -14.01 19.81 -46.29
C LEU A 99 -14.93 18.88 -47.09
N GLU A 100 -16.17 19.29 -47.37
CA GLU A 100 -17.12 18.54 -48.20
C GLU A 100 -16.53 18.21 -49.57
N THR A 101 -15.94 19.20 -50.24
CA THR A 101 -15.31 19.02 -51.56
C THR A 101 -14.20 17.97 -51.54
N LEU A 102 -13.36 17.96 -50.49
CA LEU A 102 -12.29 16.96 -50.34
C LEU A 102 -12.84 15.56 -50.08
N LEU A 103 -13.90 15.46 -49.27
CA LEU A 103 -14.54 14.19 -48.98
C LEU A 103 -15.28 13.64 -50.20
N ASP A 104 -15.97 14.49 -50.98
CA ASP A 104 -16.54 14.10 -52.27
C ASP A 104 -15.44 13.62 -53.23
N GLY A 105 -14.27 14.26 -53.23
CA GLY A 105 -13.10 13.77 -53.98
C GLY A 105 -12.66 12.37 -53.56
N CYS A 106 -12.56 12.11 -52.25
CA CYS A 106 -12.24 10.77 -51.72
C CYS A 106 -13.32 9.74 -52.08
N PHE A 107 -14.58 10.15 -52.05
CA PHE A 107 -15.74 9.32 -52.43
C PHE A 107 -15.75 8.97 -53.91
N LEU A 108 -15.43 9.92 -54.79
CA LEU A 108 -15.40 9.69 -56.23
C LEU A 108 -14.22 8.80 -56.65
N LEU A 109 -13.08 8.92 -55.95
CA LEU A 109 -11.88 8.13 -56.23
C LEU A 109 -11.89 6.76 -55.55
N GLY A 110 -12.62 6.60 -54.43
CA GLY A 110 -12.59 5.39 -53.62
C GLY A 110 -11.24 5.16 -52.91
N GLU A 111 -10.51 6.25 -52.60
CA GLU A 111 -9.20 6.18 -51.97
C GLU A 111 -8.97 7.32 -50.98
N LEU A 112 -8.10 7.08 -49.99
CA LEU A 112 -7.64 8.08 -49.03
C LEU A 112 -6.11 8.03 -48.93
N SER A 113 -5.44 9.01 -49.54
CA SER A 113 -4.00 9.16 -49.37
C SER A 113 -3.66 9.75 -47.98
N PRO A 114 -2.50 9.42 -47.38
CA PRO A 114 -2.05 10.03 -46.12
C PRO A 114 -2.01 11.56 -46.16
N ARG A 115 -1.63 12.13 -47.31
CA ARG A 115 -1.63 13.58 -47.56
C ARG A 115 -3.04 14.17 -47.45
N THR A 116 -4.02 13.52 -48.10
CA THR A 116 -5.41 13.96 -48.08
C THR A 116 -5.99 13.81 -46.67
N ALA A 117 -5.67 12.72 -45.98
CA ALA A 117 -6.07 12.50 -44.60
C ALA A 117 -5.58 13.62 -43.68
N ASP A 118 -4.30 14.00 -43.74
CA ASP A 118 -3.77 15.12 -42.95
C ASP A 118 -4.50 16.44 -43.22
N THR A 119 -4.84 16.69 -44.49
CA THR A 119 -5.60 17.89 -44.86
C THR A 119 -7.02 17.84 -44.28
N ILE A 120 -7.72 16.70 -44.35
CA ILE A 120 -9.06 16.52 -43.79
C ILE A 120 -9.04 16.67 -42.26
N LEU A 121 -8.08 16.06 -41.57
CA LEU A 121 -7.99 16.13 -40.11
C LEU A 121 -7.72 17.56 -39.64
N SER A 122 -6.99 18.37 -40.42
CA SER A 122 -6.66 19.76 -40.05
C SER A 122 -7.87 20.68 -39.88
N PHE A 123 -9.02 20.34 -40.48
CA PHE A 123 -10.22 21.16 -40.40
C PHE A 123 -10.75 21.29 -38.96
N GLY A 124 -10.50 20.31 -38.09
CA GLY A 124 -10.94 20.36 -36.70
C GLY A 124 -10.32 21.54 -35.95
N GLU A 125 -8.99 21.63 -35.98
CA GLU A 125 -8.25 22.72 -35.35
C GLU A 125 -8.48 24.05 -36.07
N LEU A 126 -8.53 24.08 -37.41
CA LEU A 126 -8.79 25.31 -38.17
C LEU A 126 -10.14 25.95 -37.79
N LEU A 127 -11.19 25.14 -37.66
CA LEU A 127 -12.52 25.63 -37.29
C LEU A 127 -12.56 26.10 -35.85
N SER A 128 -12.08 25.27 -34.91
CA SER A 128 -12.11 25.59 -33.48
C SER A 128 -11.25 26.80 -33.13
N SER A 129 -10.02 26.89 -33.63
CA SER A 129 -9.11 28.01 -33.35
C SER A 129 -9.63 29.31 -33.91
N TYR A 130 -10.25 29.29 -35.09
CA TYR A 130 -10.87 30.47 -35.68
C TYR A 130 -12.04 30.95 -34.82
N ILE A 131 -12.97 30.07 -34.44
CA ILE A 131 -14.15 30.43 -33.62
C ILE A 131 -13.70 30.99 -32.27
N ILE A 132 -12.74 30.33 -31.60
CA ILE A 132 -12.23 30.76 -30.30
C ILE A 132 -11.52 32.12 -30.41
N ALA A 133 -10.73 32.34 -31.47
CA ALA A 133 -10.08 33.63 -31.69
C ALA A 133 -11.08 34.76 -31.93
N GLN A 134 -12.11 34.53 -32.75
CA GLN A 134 -13.16 35.51 -32.99
C GLN A 134 -13.99 35.78 -31.73
N ALA A 135 -14.27 34.76 -30.93
CA ALA A 135 -14.96 34.92 -29.63
C ALA A 135 -14.11 35.75 -28.65
N TYR A 136 -12.80 35.51 -28.57
CA TYR A 136 -11.92 36.30 -27.71
C TYR A 136 -11.78 37.76 -28.20
N GLN A 137 -11.81 38.00 -29.51
CA GLN A 137 -11.78 39.36 -30.08
C GLN A 137 -13.00 40.21 -29.71
N GLN A 138 -14.11 39.58 -29.28
CA GLN A 138 -15.25 40.29 -28.69
C GLN A 138 -14.92 40.88 -27.31
N ILE A 139 -13.92 40.31 -26.61
CA ILE A 139 -13.44 40.75 -25.30
C ILE A 139 -12.27 41.73 -25.47
N ASP A 140 -11.29 41.38 -26.31
CA ASP A 140 -10.12 42.22 -26.61
C ASP A 140 -9.84 42.25 -28.12
N LYS A 141 -10.11 43.40 -28.73
CA LYS A 141 -9.92 43.63 -30.17
C LYS A 141 -8.45 43.54 -30.62
N ASN A 142 -7.49 43.61 -29.69
CA ASN A 142 -6.06 43.50 -30.00
C ASN A 142 -5.56 42.05 -30.04
N ALA A 143 -6.38 41.05 -29.69
CA ALA A 143 -6.02 39.65 -29.83
C ALA A 143 -5.87 39.25 -31.30
N ALA A 144 -4.86 38.43 -31.61
CA ALA A 144 -4.58 37.97 -32.96
C ALA A 144 -4.82 36.47 -33.14
N TYR A 145 -5.30 36.10 -34.33
CA TYR A 145 -5.34 34.72 -34.82
C TYR A 145 -4.16 34.47 -35.74
N LYS A 146 -3.44 33.37 -35.55
CA LYS A 146 -2.35 32.97 -36.44
C LYS A 146 -2.44 31.48 -36.76
N ASP A 147 -2.42 31.15 -38.06
CA ASP A 147 -2.43 29.77 -38.50
C ASP A 147 -1.05 29.12 -38.29
N SER A 148 -0.99 28.04 -37.50
CA SER A 148 0.24 27.31 -37.20
C SER A 148 0.93 26.74 -38.43
N ARG A 149 0.21 26.49 -39.53
CA ARG A 149 0.78 26.03 -40.80
C ARG A 149 1.76 27.04 -41.42
N GLU A 150 1.55 28.32 -41.15
CA GLU A 150 2.44 29.39 -41.60
C GLU A 150 3.75 29.41 -40.80
N LEU A 151 3.74 28.90 -39.56
CA LEU A 151 4.86 28.97 -38.63
C LEU A 151 5.67 27.66 -38.53
N ILE A 152 4.99 26.51 -38.53
CA ILE A 152 5.59 25.20 -38.29
C ILE A 152 5.77 24.47 -39.61
N LYS A 153 7.04 24.22 -39.97
CA LYS A 153 7.44 23.52 -41.19
C LYS A 153 7.86 22.09 -40.92
N THR A 154 7.44 21.17 -41.79
CA THR A 154 7.67 19.72 -41.64
C THR A 154 8.19 19.08 -42.92
N ASN A 155 8.59 17.80 -42.84
CA ASN A 155 8.77 16.94 -44.00
C ASN A 155 7.44 16.38 -44.52
N ALA A 156 7.48 15.61 -45.62
CA ALA A 156 6.30 15.02 -46.26
C ALA A 156 5.90 13.64 -45.70
N ASP A 157 6.32 13.29 -44.48
CA ASP A 157 5.91 12.04 -43.80
C ASP A 157 4.53 12.21 -43.14
N PHE A 158 3.49 12.33 -43.96
CA PHE A 158 2.12 12.61 -43.54
C PHE A 158 1.60 11.63 -42.46
N GLY A 159 0.77 12.15 -41.56
CA GLY A 159 0.24 11.46 -40.38
C GLY A 159 1.13 11.54 -39.13
N LYS A 160 2.45 11.69 -39.32
CA LYS A 160 3.45 11.81 -38.23
C LYS A 160 4.66 12.64 -38.68
N ALA A 161 4.38 13.81 -39.24
CA ALA A 161 5.40 14.60 -39.92
C ALA A 161 6.47 15.09 -38.94
N VAL A 162 7.72 15.06 -39.39
CA VAL A 162 8.89 15.49 -38.60
C VAL A 162 9.10 16.98 -38.79
N VAL A 163 9.18 17.70 -37.68
CA VAL A 163 9.35 19.17 -37.65
C VAL A 163 10.76 19.57 -38.08
N ASN A 164 10.85 20.52 -39.01
CA ASN A 164 12.06 21.26 -39.30
C ASN A 164 12.20 22.41 -38.30
N PHE A 165 12.88 22.15 -37.19
CA PHE A 165 13.04 23.12 -36.10
C PHE A 165 13.80 24.38 -36.51
N GLU A 166 14.79 24.28 -37.42
CA GLU A 166 15.57 25.44 -37.84
C GLU A 166 14.69 26.48 -38.53
N VAL A 167 13.92 26.05 -39.53
CA VAL A 167 12.98 26.93 -40.26
C VAL A 167 11.83 27.38 -39.37
N SER A 168 11.24 26.45 -38.61
CA SER A 168 10.08 26.76 -37.76
C SER A 168 10.43 27.77 -36.67
N ASN A 169 11.56 27.60 -35.97
CA ASN A 169 11.96 28.52 -34.90
C ASN A 169 12.16 29.93 -35.45
N LYS A 170 12.79 30.06 -36.63
CA LYS A 170 12.98 31.36 -37.29
C LYS A 170 11.65 32.04 -37.60
N LEU A 171 10.72 31.33 -38.24
CA LEU A 171 9.40 31.88 -38.59
C LEU A 171 8.58 32.29 -37.35
N ILE A 172 8.63 31.48 -36.30
CA ILE A 172 7.98 31.78 -35.02
C ILE A 172 8.57 33.06 -34.42
N GLN A 173 9.90 33.15 -34.32
CA GLN A 173 10.57 34.32 -33.76
C GLN A 173 10.30 35.60 -34.57
N GLU A 174 10.36 35.54 -35.90
CA GLU A 174 10.05 36.67 -36.78
C GLU A 174 8.60 37.17 -36.64
N TYR A 175 7.64 36.24 -36.55
CA TYR A 175 6.25 36.58 -36.32
C TYR A 175 6.04 37.27 -34.96
N PHE A 176 6.57 36.71 -33.88
CA PHE A 176 6.36 37.27 -32.54
C PHE A 176 7.18 38.54 -32.26
N ALA A 177 8.28 38.77 -32.98
CA ALA A 177 9.05 40.02 -32.95
C ALA A 177 8.33 41.19 -33.65
N SER A 178 7.58 40.91 -34.73
CA SER A 178 6.84 41.93 -35.50
C SER A 178 5.40 42.17 -35.02
N ASN A 179 4.87 41.26 -34.20
CA ASN A 179 3.50 41.32 -33.71
C ASN A 179 3.44 41.93 -32.31
N GLU A 180 2.61 42.94 -32.11
CA GLU A 180 2.41 43.61 -30.80
C GLU A 180 1.20 43.06 -30.01
N SER A 181 0.41 42.14 -30.58
CA SER A 181 -0.75 41.58 -29.91
C SER A 181 -0.39 40.87 -28.60
N ASN A 182 -1.10 41.24 -27.53
CA ASN A 182 -0.89 40.67 -26.19
C ASN A 182 -1.28 39.19 -26.11
N ILE A 183 -2.21 38.75 -26.98
CA ILE A 183 -2.70 37.37 -27.03
C ILE A 183 -2.69 36.89 -28.48
N ASN A 184 -2.17 35.69 -28.69
CA ASN A 184 -2.11 35.03 -29.98
C ASN A 184 -2.74 33.65 -29.90
N ILE A 185 -3.80 33.41 -30.67
CA ILE A 185 -4.52 32.13 -30.69
C ILE A 185 -4.13 31.36 -31.95
N LEU A 186 -3.64 30.14 -31.77
CA LEU A 186 -3.09 29.27 -32.81
C LEU A 186 -3.79 27.89 -32.78
N PRO A 187 -4.03 27.27 -33.94
CA PRO A 187 -4.46 25.88 -34.01
C PRO A 187 -3.32 24.94 -33.58
N GLY A 188 -3.60 23.95 -32.73
CA GLY A 188 -2.66 22.86 -32.45
C GLY A 188 -2.59 21.85 -33.60
N PHE A 189 -1.77 20.79 -33.45
CA PHE A 189 -1.76 19.57 -34.27
C PHE A 189 -1.35 19.71 -35.74
N ILE A 190 -1.59 20.86 -36.36
CA ILE A 190 -1.43 21.12 -37.78
C ILE A 190 -0.14 21.89 -38.08
N ALA A 191 0.47 21.55 -39.22
CA ALA A 191 1.70 22.14 -39.73
C ALA A 191 1.67 22.13 -41.26
N GLN A 192 2.75 22.59 -41.90
CA GLN A 192 2.86 22.61 -43.36
C GLN A 192 4.23 22.11 -43.82
N THR A 193 4.25 21.31 -44.88
CA THR A 193 5.50 21.00 -45.58
C THR A 193 6.14 22.25 -46.17
N LEU A 194 7.42 22.16 -46.54
CA LEU A 194 8.12 23.25 -47.24
C LEU A 194 7.44 23.65 -48.57
N ASP A 195 6.77 22.69 -49.24
CA ASP A 195 6.04 22.91 -50.50
C ASP A 195 4.61 23.44 -50.30
N GLY A 196 4.23 23.78 -49.07
CA GLY A 196 2.94 24.39 -48.79
C GLY A 196 1.79 23.40 -48.59
N ILE A 197 2.05 22.10 -48.47
CA ILE A 197 1.02 21.07 -48.23
C ILE A 197 0.78 20.91 -46.73
N THR A 198 -0.48 20.88 -46.28
CA THR A 198 -0.85 20.61 -44.88
C THR A 198 -0.34 19.24 -44.43
N SER A 199 0.22 19.19 -43.23
CA SER A 199 0.67 17.97 -42.55
C SER A 199 0.22 17.97 -41.10
N THR A 200 0.12 16.80 -40.47
CA THR A 200 -0.18 16.67 -39.05
C THR A 200 1.02 16.17 -38.24
N LEU A 201 1.05 16.56 -36.97
CA LEU A 201 2.14 16.23 -36.04
C LEU A 201 1.93 14.88 -35.31
N GLY A 202 0.91 14.11 -35.72
CA GLY A 202 0.54 12.84 -35.08
C GLY A 202 -0.11 13.00 -33.71
N ARG A 203 -0.14 11.90 -32.94
CA ARG A 203 -0.80 11.82 -31.64
C ARG A 203 -0.25 12.87 -30.67
N GLY A 204 -1.12 13.52 -29.89
CA GLY A 204 -0.69 14.59 -28.97
C GLY A 204 -0.17 15.85 -29.68
N GLY A 205 -0.43 16.00 -30.98
CA GLY A 205 0.16 17.07 -31.78
C GLY A 205 -0.17 18.49 -31.30
N SER A 206 -1.30 18.74 -30.64
CA SER A 206 -1.59 20.06 -30.06
C SER A 206 -0.69 20.40 -28.87
N ASP A 207 -0.38 19.41 -28.01
CA ASP A 207 0.60 19.59 -26.93
C ASP A 207 2.00 19.81 -27.54
N TYR A 208 2.30 19.11 -28.63
CA TYR A 208 3.57 19.26 -29.34
C TYR A 208 3.71 20.66 -29.96
N THR A 209 2.65 21.16 -30.62
CA THR A 209 2.60 22.54 -31.14
C THR A 209 2.92 23.55 -30.04
N ALA A 210 2.28 23.42 -28.88
CA ALA A 210 2.52 24.34 -27.76
C ALA A 210 3.96 24.25 -27.23
N ALA A 211 4.54 23.05 -27.15
CA ALA A 211 5.94 22.87 -26.77
C ALA A 211 6.92 23.42 -27.81
N ILE A 212 6.67 23.27 -29.11
CA ILE A 212 7.49 23.86 -30.19
C ILE A 212 7.50 25.37 -30.06
N ILE A 213 6.33 26.00 -29.90
CA ILE A 213 6.20 27.44 -29.74
C ILE A 213 6.91 27.91 -28.46
N ALA A 214 6.69 27.23 -27.34
CA ALA A 214 7.34 27.55 -26.07
C ALA A 214 8.88 27.48 -26.17
N GLY A 215 9.41 26.43 -26.80
CA GLY A 215 10.85 26.25 -27.01
C GLY A 215 11.46 27.26 -27.99
N ALA A 216 10.72 27.67 -29.03
CA ALA A 216 11.18 28.67 -30.01
C ALA A 216 11.24 30.09 -29.43
N LEU A 217 10.35 30.40 -28.48
CA LEU A 217 10.23 31.71 -27.83
C LEU A 217 10.95 31.81 -26.48
N ASP A 218 11.62 30.74 -26.04
CA ASP A 218 12.21 30.63 -24.70
C ASP A 218 11.20 31.07 -23.61
N ALA A 219 9.97 30.52 -23.70
CA ALA A 219 8.87 30.86 -22.80
C ALA A 219 9.19 30.51 -21.33
N ASP A 220 8.60 31.26 -20.39
CA ASP A 220 8.84 31.05 -18.95
C ASP A 220 8.23 29.73 -18.46
N GLN A 221 7.10 29.32 -19.06
CA GLN A 221 6.34 28.15 -18.69
C GLN A 221 5.38 27.74 -19.81
N LEU A 222 5.20 26.42 -19.98
CA LEU A 222 4.15 25.82 -20.79
C LEU A 222 3.03 25.31 -19.90
N GLU A 223 1.80 25.77 -20.09
CA GLU A 223 0.64 25.26 -19.36
C GLU A 223 -0.21 24.35 -20.25
N ILE A 224 -0.47 23.12 -19.81
CA ILE A 224 -1.35 22.17 -20.47
C ILE A 224 -2.65 22.10 -19.68
N TRP A 225 -3.72 22.64 -20.26
CA TRP A 225 -5.06 22.68 -19.69
C TRP A 225 -5.89 21.51 -20.22
N THR A 226 -6.34 20.66 -19.30
CA THR A 226 -7.10 19.43 -19.55
C THR A 226 -8.30 19.33 -18.59
N ASP A 227 -8.91 18.16 -18.50
CA ASP A 227 -10.06 17.82 -17.66
C ASP A 227 -9.70 17.15 -16.32
N VAL A 228 -8.42 17.18 -15.92
CA VAL A 228 -7.92 16.57 -14.67
C VAL A 228 -6.96 17.51 -13.95
N ASN A 229 -6.92 17.41 -12.62
CA ASN A 229 -6.08 18.23 -11.71
C ASN A 229 -4.60 17.80 -11.74
N GLY A 230 -4.02 17.60 -12.93
CA GLY A 230 -2.64 17.15 -13.11
C GLY A 230 -2.47 15.66 -13.36
N MET A 231 -1.24 15.16 -13.17
CA MET A 231 -0.94 13.73 -13.11
C MET A 231 -1.28 13.18 -11.73
N PHE A 232 -1.69 11.92 -11.64
CA PHE A 232 -2.08 11.27 -10.40
C PHE A 232 -1.12 10.12 -10.06
N THR A 233 -1.02 9.79 -8.77
CA THR A 233 -0.22 8.64 -8.27
C THR A 233 -0.68 7.30 -8.83
N ALA A 234 -1.92 7.20 -9.31
CA ALA A 234 -2.47 6.07 -10.06
C ALA A 234 -3.68 6.56 -10.89
N ASN A 235 -4.24 5.72 -11.77
CA ASN A 235 -5.45 6.08 -12.51
C ASN A 235 -6.65 6.29 -11.54
N PRO A 236 -7.18 7.52 -11.37
CA PRO A 236 -8.22 7.83 -10.37
C PRO A 236 -9.58 7.16 -10.67
N LYS A 237 -9.78 6.66 -11.90
CA LYS A 237 -10.98 5.88 -12.26
C LYS A 237 -10.94 4.47 -11.65
N ILE A 238 -9.75 3.91 -11.43
CA ILE A 238 -9.54 2.54 -10.93
C ILE A 238 -9.18 2.53 -9.43
N VAL A 239 -8.38 3.49 -8.99
CA VAL A 239 -7.93 3.65 -7.60
C VAL A 239 -8.51 4.95 -7.05
N LYS A 240 -9.48 4.86 -6.12
CA LYS A 240 -10.20 6.04 -5.61
C LYS A 240 -9.36 6.95 -4.73
N GLN A 241 -8.29 6.39 -4.17
CA GLN A 241 -7.35 6.98 -3.25
C GLN A 241 -6.20 7.68 -3.99
N ALA A 242 -6.18 7.62 -5.34
CA ALA A 242 -5.16 8.27 -6.14
C ALA A 242 -5.15 9.78 -5.89
N GLN A 243 -3.96 10.32 -5.64
CA GLN A 243 -3.77 11.73 -5.31
C GLN A 243 -3.09 12.46 -6.49
N PRO A 244 -3.39 13.75 -6.71
CA PRO A 244 -2.61 14.58 -7.62
C PRO A 244 -1.14 14.64 -7.21
N ILE A 245 -0.24 14.52 -8.18
CA ILE A 245 1.20 14.67 -7.97
C ILE A 245 1.52 16.16 -8.13
N ALA A 246 1.92 16.84 -7.05
CA ALA A 246 2.22 18.27 -7.13
C ALA A 246 3.45 18.57 -8.01
N ASN A 247 4.52 17.76 -7.87
CA ASN A 247 5.79 17.97 -8.56
C ASN A 247 6.37 16.64 -9.06
N ILE A 248 6.86 16.61 -10.30
CA ILE A 248 7.45 15.44 -10.94
C ILE A 248 8.59 15.85 -11.88
N SER A 249 9.61 15.01 -12.03
CA SER A 249 10.66 15.26 -13.03
C SER A 249 10.16 15.03 -14.46
N TYR A 250 10.85 15.60 -15.45
CA TYR A 250 10.54 15.31 -16.86
C TYR A 250 10.65 13.81 -17.16
N GLN A 251 11.69 13.15 -16.65
CA GLN A 251 11.95 11.73 -16.90
C GLN A 251 10.86 10.86 -16.25
N GLU A 252 10.47 11.13 -15.00
CA GLU A 252 9.37 10.41 -14.35
C GLU A 252 8.03 10.62 -15.07
N ALA A 253 7.74 11.85 -15.52
CA ALA A 253 6.54 12.13 -16.29
C ALA A 253 6.52 11.37 -17.63
N MET A 254 7.66 11.31 -18.34
CA MET A 254 7.80 10.52 -19.57
C MET A 254 7.57 9.03 -19.33
N GLU A 255 8.15 8.46 -18.26
CA GLU A 255 8.01 7.04 -17.91
C GLU A 255 6.56 6.72 -17.52
N LEU A 256 5.91 7.53 -16.67
CA LEU A 256 4.50 7.36 -16.34
C LEU A 256 3.61 7.41 -17.57
N SER A 257 3.84 8.37 -18.46
CA SER A 257 3.07 8.52 -19.69
C SER A 257 3.30 7.40 -20.69
N HIS A 258 4.54 6.91 -20.82
CA HIS A 258 4.86 5.76 -21.65
C HIS A 258 4.10 4.51 -21.19
N PHE A 259 4.04 4.28 -19.88
CA PHE A 259 3.34 3.13 -19.28
C PHE A 259 1.85 3.36 -18.98
N GLY A 260 1.19 4.31 -19.67
CA GLY A 260 -0.27 4.40 -19.71
C GLY A 260 -0.91 5.61 -19.02
N ALA A 261 -0.14 6.51 -18.42
CA ALA A 261 -0.66 7.80 -17.96
C ALA A 261 -0.89 8.76 -19.16
N LYS A 262 -2.05 8.63 -19.81
CA LYS A 262 -2.42 9.29 -21.09
C LYS A 262 -2.48 10.83 -21.08
N VAL A 263 -2.12 11.49 -19.97
CA VAL A 263 -2.23 12.95 -19.83
C VAL A 263 -1.24 13.69 -20.73
N LEU A 264 -0.09 13.06 -21.03
CA LEU A 264 0.96 13.67 -21.81
C LEU A 264 1.54 12.67 -22.81
N TYR A 265 1.89 13.14 -24.01
CA TYR A 265 2.53 12.32 -25.03
C TYR A 265 4.05 12.54 -25.02
N PRO A 266 4.91 11.57 -24.67
CA PRO A 266 6.32 11.84 -24.35
C PRO A 266 7.13 12.65 -25.38
N PRO A 267 6.94 12.48 -26.71
CA PRO A 267 7.62 13.33 -27.70
C PRO A 267 7.32 14.83 -27.56
N THR A 268 6.19 15.22 -26.97
CA THR A 268 5.80 16.62 -26.78
C THR A 268 6.69 17.35 -25.79
N ILE A 269 7.37 16.65 -24.88
CA ILE A 269 8.25 17.28 -23.87
C ILE A 269 9.58 17.72 -24.48
N GLN A 270 10.05 17.07 -25.56
CA GLN A 270 11.42 17.29 -26.04
C GLN A 270 11.80 18.76 -26.31
N PRO A 271 10.95 19.60 -26.96
CA PRO A 271 11.30 20.99 -27.23
C PRO A 271 11.56 21.81 -25.96
N VAL A 272 10.75 21.58 -24.92
CA VAL A 272 10.82 22.31 -23.66
C VAL A 272 11.87 21.72 -22.72
N LEU A 273 12.11 20.41 -22.75
CA LEU A 273 13.16 19.73 -22.00
C LEU A 273 14.55 20.28 -22.34
N ARG A 274 14.86 20.45 -23.63
CA ARG A 274 16.17 20.98 -24.08
C ARG A 274 16.46 22.40 -23.58
N LYS A 275 15.41 23.15 -23.23
CA LYS A 275 15.48 24.53 -22.76
C LYS A 275 15.19 24.66 -21.26
N ASN A 276 14.95 23.54 -20.55
CA ASN A 276 14.51 23.51 -19.15
C ASN A 276 13.27 24.38 -18.88
N ILE A 277 12.34 24.45 -19.83
CA ILE A 277 11.09 25.21 -19.67
C ILE A 277 10.07 24.33 -18.90
N PRO A 278 9.62 24.74 -17.71
CA PRO A 278 8.71 23.93 -16.89
C PRO A 278 7.34 23.76 -17.57
N ILE A 279 6.72 22.60 -17.38
CA ILE A 279 5.35 22.31 -17.83
C ILE A 279 4.44 22.29 -16.61
N LEU A 280 3.30 22.97 -16.67
CA LEU A 280 2.28 22.94 -15.63
C LEU A 280 0.98 22.34 -16.19
N ILE A 281 0.55 21.19 -15.66
CA ILE A 281 -0.70 20.56 -16.05
C ILE A 281 -1.81 21.06 -15.13
N LYS A 282 -2.86 21.67 -15.71
CA LYS A 282 -3.98 22.28 -15.00
C LYS A 282 -5.33 21.75 -15.49
N ASN A 283 -6.36 21.94 -14.68
CA ASN A 283 -7.74 21.59 -15.01
C ASN A 283 -8.54 22.82 -15.44
N THR A 284 -9.13 22.79 -16.63
CA THR A 284 -10.01 23.88 -17.12
C THR A 284 -11.26 24.06 -16.25
N PHE A 285 -11.77 22.98 -15.66
CA PHE A 285 -13.00 23.00 -14.87
C PHE A 285 -12.75 23.33 -13.39
N GLU A 286 -11.49 23.25 -12.93
CA GLU A 286 -11.05 23.63 -11.58
C GLU A 286 -9.75 24.47 -11.66
N PRO A 287 -9.80 25.72 -12.16
CA PRO A 287 -8.60 26.51 -12.47
C PRO A 287 -7.72 26.84 -11.26
N GLU A 288 -8.30 26.87 -10.07
CA GLU A 288 -7.63 27.17 -8.80
C GLU A 288 -6.84 25.98 -8.23
N ALA A 289 -7.05 24.76 -8.73
CA ALA A 289 -6.26 23.60 -8.32
C ALA A 289 -4.77 23.83 -8.64
N GLU A 290 -3.86 23.35 -7.78
CA GLU A 290 -2.41 23.51 -8.00
C GLU A 290 -1.96 22.85 -9.31
N GLY A 291 -2.47 21.64 -9.59
CA GLY A 291 -2.09 20.85 -10.75
C GLY A 291 -0.78 20.09 -10.53
N THR A 292 -0.06 19.81 -11.63
CA THR A 292 1.25 19.12 -11.59
C THR A 292 2.30 19.96 -12.29
N LEU A 293 3.36 20.31 -11.57
CA LEU A 293 4.54 20.96 -12.12
C LEU A 293 5.58 19.90 -12.55
N ILE A 294 5.93 19.91 -13.83
CA ILE A 294 6.98 19.08 -14.41
C ILE A 294 8.22 19.96 -14.63
N SER A 295 9.34 19.62 -13.99
CA SER A 295 10.59 20.38 -14.10
C SER A 295 11.82 19.51 -13.82
N ASP A 296 13.03 20.04 -14.03
CA ASP A 296 14.28 19.32 -13.72
C ASP A 296 14.59 19.26 -12.20
N ARG A 297 13.85 20.02 -11.38
CA ARG A 297 14.07 20.10 -9.93
C ARG A 297 13.11 19.18 -9.18
N VAL A 298 13.64 18.14 -8.54
CA VAL A 298 12.88 17.35 -7.57
C VAL A 298 12.82 18.09 -6.23
N LEU A 299 11.68 18.77 -5.99
CA LEU A 299 11.47 19.60 -4.81
C LEU A 299 11.19 18.80 -3.53
N THR A 300 10.93 17.48 -3.61
CA THR A 300 10.51 16.66 -2.45
C THR A 300 11.36 15.40 -2.29
N LYS A 301 11.94 15.23 -1.09
CA LYS A 301 12.77 14.07 -0.67
C LYS A 301 11.97 12.86 -0.16
N ASP A 302 10.66 12.95 0.00
CA ASP A 302 9.94 12.02 0.88
C ASP A 302 9.32 10.79 0.20
N THR A 303 9.20 10.75 -1.12
CA THR A 303 8.62 9.58 -1.83
C THR A 303 9.48 9.14 -3.01
N VAL A 304 10.01 7.92 -2.92
CA VAL A 304 10.84 7.29 -3.96
C VAL A 304 10.00 6.87 -5.15
N VAL A 305 8.77 6.42 -4.91
CA VAL A 305 7.79 6.12 -5.95
C VAL A 305 6.87 7.32 -6.14
N LYS A 306 6.74 7.82 -7.37
CA LYS A 306 5.86 8.94 -7.72
C LYS A 306 4.51 8.51 -8.28
N GLY A 307 4.47 7.38 -9.00
CA GLY A 307 3.20 6.88 -9.51
C GLY A 307 3.24 5.41 -9.93
N ILE A 308 2.04 4.86 -10.12
CA ILE A 308 1.79 3.53 -10.68
C ILE A 308 0.94 3.72 -11.93
N SER A 309 1.39 3.15 -13.04
CA SER A 309 0.67 3.17 -14.32
C SER A 309 0.47 1.75 -14.85
N HIS A 310 -0.38 1.61 -15.87
CA HIS A 310 -0.64 0.33 -16.51
C HIS A 310 -1.03 0.49 -17.99
N ILE A 311 -0.76 -0.56 -18.76
CA ILE A 311 -1.18 -0.69 -20.16
C ILE A 311 -2.01 -1.96 -20.30
N ASP A 312 -3.29 -1.80 -20.65
CA ASP A 312 -4.24 -2.89 -20.89
C ASP A 312 -4.06 -3.54 -22.28
N HIS A 313 -4.68 -4.72 -22.45
CA HIS A 313 -4.76 -5.43 -23.71
C HIS A 313 -3.39 -5.73 -24.33
N ILE A 314 -2.51 -6.31 -23.52
CA ILE A 314 -1.16 -6.72 -23.90
C ILE A 314 -1.14 -8.23 -24.16
N SER A 315 -0.37 -8.62 -25.17
CA SER A 315 0.01 -10.00 -25.44
C SER A 315 1.51 -10.18 -25.20
N LEU A 316 1.89 -11.31 -24.59
CA LEU A 316 3.28 -11.74 -24.50
C LEU A 316 3.57 -12.75 -25.60
N LEU A 317 4.61 -12.48 -26.40
CA LEU A 317 5.12 -13.39 -27.42
C LEU A 317 6.46 -13.92 -26.96
N THR A 318 6.62 -15.24 -27.00
CA THR A 318 7.85 -15.92 -26.59
C THR A 318 8.43 -16.66 -27.79
N LEU A 319 9.67 -16.33 -28.12
CA LEU A 319 10.50 -17.08 -29.04
C LEU A 319 11.56 -17.81 -28.20
N GLU A 320 11.57 -19.13 -28.27
CA GLU A 320 12.50 -19.95 -27.50
C GLU A 320 13.04 -21.14 -28.29
N GLY A 321 14.16 -21.68 -27.83
CA GLY A 321 14.66 -22.96 -28.30
C GLY A 321 16.17 -23.15 -28.13
N PRO A 322 16.65 -24.40 -28.12
CA PRO A 322 18.05 -24.73 -27.85
C PRO A 322 19.01 -24.18 -28.91
N GLY A 323 18.52 -23.94 -30.13
CA GLY A 323 19.27 -23.36 -31.24
C GLY A 323 19.47 -21.85 -31.16
N MET A 324 18.93 -21.17 -30.13
CA MET A 324 19.17 -19.74 -29.90
C MET A 324 20.46 -19.46 -29.11
N ILE A 325 20.94 -20.42 -28.33
CA ILE A 325 22.09 -20.25 -27.43
C ILE A 325 23.38 -19.97 -28.23
N GLY A 326 24.03 -18.83 -27.99
CA GLY A 326 25.31 -18.49 -28.62
C GLY A 326 25.23 -18.19 -30.12
N VAL A 327 24.03 -18.11 -30.69
CA VAL A 327 23.81 -17.76 -32.10
C VAL A 327 23.51 -16.27 -32.19
N ALA A 328 24.51 -15.49 -32.62
CA ALA A 328 24.33 -14.08 -32.90
C ALA A 328 23.31 -13.86 -34.04
N GLY A 329 22.31 -13.01 -33.81
CA GLY A 329 21.40 -12.53 -34.86
C GLY A 329 19.93 -12.95 -34.74
N SER A 330 19.56 -13.89 -33.88
CA SER A 330 18.16 -14.26 -33.67
C SER A 330 17.32 -13.09 -33.15
N SER A 331 17.85 -12.32 -32.20
CA SER A 331 17.22 -11.09 -31.71
C SER A 331 17.09 -10.02 -32.81
N ARG A 332 18.14 -9.80 -33.61
CA ARG A 332 18.10 -8.88 -34.76
C ARG A 332 16.97 -9.26 -35.71
N ARG A 333 16.89 -10.54 -36.10
CA ARG A 333 15.90 -11.03 -37.06
C ARG A 333 14.47 -10.91 -36.50
N LEU A 334 14.28 -11.21 -35.22
CA LEU A 334 13.01 -11.01 -34.53
C LEU A 334 12.55 -9.53 -34.59
N PHE A 335 13.41 -8.59 -34.20
CA PHE A 335 13.05 -7.16 -34.23
C PHE A 335 12.94 -6.58 -35.65
N GLU A 336 13.68 -7.13 -36.62
CA GLU A 336 13.57 -6.76 -38.03
C GLU A 336 12.19 -7.13 -38.60
N VAL A 337 11.70 -8.34 -38.30
CA VAL A 337 10.35 -8.79 -38.69
C VAL A 337 9.26 -7.89 -38.10
N LEU A 338 9.32 -7.63 -36.79
CA LEU A 338 8.35 -6.76 -36.12
C LEU A 338 8.36 -5.33 -36.68
N SER A 339 9.54 -4.80 -37.00
CA SER A 339 9.68 -3.47 -37.61
C SER A 339 9.10 -3.41 -39.03
N GLN A 340 9.26 -4.46 -39.84
CA GLN A 340 8.69 -4.55 -41.18
C GLN A 340 7.16 -4.55 -41.14
N GLU A 341 6.59 -5.27 -40.17
CA GLU A 341 5.16 -5.32 -39.88
C GLU A 341 4.63 -4.07 -39.14
N LYS A 342 5.51 -3.11 -38.81
CA LYS A 342 5.20 -1.88 -38.05
C LYS A 342 4.59 -2.15 -36.66
N ILE A 343 4.97 -3.25 -36.03
CA ILE A 343 4.49 -3.67 -34.71
C ILE A 343 5.33 -3.00 -33.63
N ASN A 344 4.65 -2.31 -32.71
CA ASN A 344 5.33 -1.59 -31.63
C ASN A 344 5.59 -2.52 -30.44
N VAL A 345 6.87 -2.69 -30.09
CA VAL A 345 7.28 -3.45 -28.91
C VAL A 345 7.30 -2.54 -27.68
N ILE A 346 6.53 -2.91 -26.66
CA ILE A 346 6.34 -2.12 -25.42
C ILE A 346 7.24 -2.64 -24.31
N PHE A 347 7.45 -3.96 -24.28
CA PHE A 347 8.14 -4.66 -23.21
C PHE A 347 9.07 -5.71 -23.81
N ILE A 348 10.28 -5.85 -23.26
CA ILE A 348 11.25 -6.88 -23.66
C ILE A 348 11.85 -7.47 -22.40
N THR A 349 11.87 -8.80 -22.31
CA THR A 349 12.62 -9.53 -21.29
C THR A 349 13.30 -10.75 -21.90
N GLN A 350 14.50 -11.04 -21.45
CA GLN A 350 15.37 -12.02 -22.09
C GLN A 350 16.13 -12.76 -20.99
N ALA A 351 16.08 -14.09 -21.00
CA ALA A 351 16.71 -14.92 -19.98
C ALA A 351 18.24 -14.94 -20.17
N SER A 352 19.03 -14.89 -19.10
CA SER A 352 20.50 -14.86 -19.19
C SER A 352 21.13 -16.07 -19.91
N SER A 353 20.37 -17.14 -20.13
CA SER A 353 20.79 -18.33 -20.89
C SER A 353 20.72 -18.19 -22.41
N GLU A 354 20.27 -17.04 -22.94
CA GLU A 354 20.04 -16.80 -24.39
C GLU A 354 18.99 -17.72 -25.05
N HIS A 355 18.37 -18.60 -24.25
CA HIS A 355 17.44 -19.62 -24.73
C HIS A 355 16.08 -19.04 -25.16
N SER A 356 15.68 -17.90 -24.62
CA SER A 356 14.37 -17.31 -24.90
C SER A 356 14.39 -15.77 -24.89
N ILE A 357 13.54 -15.21 -25.72
CA ILE A 357 13.21 -13.78 -25.79
C ILE A 357 11.69 -13.68 -25.66
N CYS A 358 11.23 -12.86 -24.70
CA CYS A 358 9.82 -12.56 -24.51
C CYS A 358 9.58 -11.07 -24.74
N ILE A 359 8.55 -10.75 -25.53
CA ILE A 359 8.17 -9.38 -25.89
C ILE A 359 6.70 -9.13 -25.56
N GLY A 360 6.38 -7.92 -25.12
CA GLY A 360 5.01 -7.46 -24.93
C GLY A 360 4.59 -6.49 -26.02
N ILE A 361 3.47 -6.78 -26.69
CA ILE A 361 2.85 -5.95 -27.74
C ILE A 361 1.35 -5.80 -27.48
N LEU A 362 0.67 -4.94 -28.25
CA LEU A 362 -0.79 -4.81 -28.16
C LEU A 362 -1.49 -6.07 -28.69
N ASN A 363 -2.62 -6.44 -28.08
CA ASN A 363 -3.45 -7.58 -28.52
C ASN A 363 -3.87 -7.49 -29.98
N SER A 364 -4.05 -6.27 -30.51
CA SER A 364 -4.40 -6.04 -31.92
C SER A 364 -3.36 -6.55 -32.91
N ASP A 365 -2.10 -6.61 -32.48
CA ASP A 365 -0.96 -6.95 -33.33
C ASP A 365 -0.50 -8.41 -33.14
N ALA A 366 -1.08 -9.12 -32.16
CA ALA A 366 -0.62 -10.43 -31.71
C ALA A 366 -0.65 -11.50 -32.80
N ASP A 367 -1.77 -11.64 -33.51
CA ASP A 367 -1.93 -12.67 -34.54
C ASP A 367 -1.03 -12.41 -35.76
N ASN A 368 -0.84 -11.13 -36.12
CA ASN A 368 0.07 -10.75 -37.21
C ASN A 368 1.53 -11.02 -36.83
N ALA A 369 1.92 -10.64 -35.60
CA ALA A 369 3.26 -10.88 -35.09
C ALA A 369 3.59 -12.38 -35.06
N GLU A 370 2.69 -13.22 -34.53
CA GLU A 370 2.87 -14.67 -34.47
C GLU A 370 3.11 -15.27 -35.86
N ALA A 371 2.24 -14.93 -36.82
CA ALA A 371 2.35 -15.44 -38.18
C ALA A 371 3.66 -14.98 -38.87
N ALA A 372 4.03 -13.71 -38.69
CA ALA A 372 5.25 -13.14 -39.26
C ALA A 372 6.52 -13.77 -38.65
N ILE A 373 6.55 -13.96 -37.32
CA ILE A 373 7.68 -14.59 -36.62
C ILE A 373 7.80 -16.06 -37.04
N ASN A 374 6.71 -16.83 -37.02
CA ASN A 374 6.74 -18.25 -37.39
C ASN A 374 7.19 -18.45 -38.84
N ARG A 375 6.75 -17.58 -39.77
CA ARG A 375 7.25 -17.59 -41.15
C ARG A 375 8.73 -17.24 -41.22
N ALA A 376 9.16 -16.24 -40.46
CA ALA A 376 10.55 -15.80 -40.49
C ALA A 376 11.49 -16.89 -39.96
N PHE A 377 11.09 -17.73 -39.01
CA PHE A 377 11.88 -18.80 -38.37
C PHE A 377 11.51 -20.22 -38.82
N GLU A 378 10.79 -20.38 -39.93
CA GLU A 378 10.25 -21.67 -40.42
C GLU A 378 11.33 -22.77 -40.56
N ILE A 379 12.53 -22.41 -41.03
CA ILE A 379 13.63 -23.36 -41.22
C ILE A 379 14.12 -23.89 -39.87
N GLU A 380 14.34 -23.01 -38.89
CA GLU A 380 14.80 -23.38 -37.56
C GLU A 380 13.73 -24.17 -36.80
N ILE A 381 12.45 -23.81 -36.99
CA ILE A 381 11.31 -24.53 -36.43
C ILE A 381 11.21 -25.95 -36.98
N SER A 382 11.28 -26.12 -38.31
CA SER A 382 11.26 -27.45 -38.93
C SER A 382 12.45 -28.34 -38.54
N GLN A 383 13.57 -27.73 -38.13
CA GLN A 383 14.77 -28.42 -37.63
C GLN A 383 14.74 -28.69 -36.12
N ASN A 384 13.66 -28.31 -35.41
CA ASN A 384 13.54 -28.36 -33.94
C ASN A 384 14.69 -27.61 -33.23
N LYS A 385 15.19 -26.53 -33.85
CA LYS A 385 16.18 -25.63 -33.25
C LYS A 385 15.52 -24.51 -32.47
N ILE A 386 14.34 -24.07 -32.93
CA ILE A 386 13.51 -23.04 -32.33
C ILE A 386 12.10 -23.60 -32.25
N ASP A 387 11.38 -23.33 -31.18
CA ASP A 387 9.98 -23.69 -31.04
C ASP A 387 9.09 -22.65 -31.74
N PRO A 388 7.90 -23.03 -32.24
CA PRO A 388 6.94 -22.05 -32.75
C PRO A 388 6.67 -20.96 -31.72
N CYS A 389 6.54 -19.72 -32.20
CA CYS A 389 6.27 -18.55 -31.36
C CYS A 389 5.00 -18.79 -30.53
N TYR A 390 5.14 -18.70 -29.21
CA TYR A 390 4.04 -18.86 -28.27
C TYR A 390 3.43 -17.51 -27.93
N VAL A 391 2.10 -17.39 -28.02
CA VAL A 391 1.36 -16.16 -27.71
C VAL A 391 0.46 -16.36 -26.49
N GLU A 392 0.62 -15.49 -25.49
CA GLU A 392 -0.30 -15.39 -24.37
C GLU A 392 -1.02 -14.03 -24.40
N LYS A 393 -2.35 -14.07 -24.57
CA LYS A 393 -3.22 -12.88 -24.64
C LYS A 393 -3.84 -12.54 -23.28
N ASP A 394 -4.59 -11.43 -23.26
CA ASP A 394 -5.37 -10.97 -22.09
C ASP A 394 -4.50 -10.65 -20.86
N LEU A 395 -3.35 -10.02 -21.12
CA LEU A 395 -2.40 -9.56 -20.12
C LEU A 395 -2.41 -8.04 -20.01
N CYS A 396 -1.80 -7.55 -18.92
CA CYS A 396 -1.61 -6.14 -18.66
C CYS A 396 -0.20 -5.90 -18.11
N ILE A 397 0.41 -4.78 -18.51
CA ILE A 397 1.66 -4.31 -17.92
C ILE A 397 1.32 -3.37 -16.77
N ILE A 398 1.89 -3.58 -15.60
CA ILE A 398 1.91 -2.61 -14.50
C ILE A 398 3.32 -2.07 -14.34
N ALA A 399 3.45 -0.75 -14.25
CA ALA A 399 4.71 -0.08 -14.03
C ALA A 399 4.69 0.76 -12.75
N LEU A 400 5.74 0.61 -11.95
CA LEU A 400 6.05 1.43 -10.80
C LEU A 400 7.11 2.45 -11.22
N VAL A 401 6.82 3.75 -11.12
CA VAL A 401 7.69 4.83 -11.60
C VAL A 401 8.14 5.74 -10.45
N GLY A 402 9.42 6.07 -10.45
CA GLY A 402 10.03 6.97 -9.46
C GLY A 402 11.51 7.19 -9.72
N GLU A 403 12.17 8.08 -8.99
CA GLU A 403 13.61 8.31 -9.13
C GLU A 403 14.47 7.32 -8.34
N ASN A 404 15.68 7.04 -8.84
CA ASN A 404 16.71 6.24 -8.18
C ASN A 404 16.24 4.83 -7.73
N MET A 405 15.29 4.24 -8.45
CA MET A 405 14.70 2.92 -8.16
C MET A 405 15.74 1.81 -8.08
N LYS A 406 16.82 1.88 -8.89
CA LYS A 406 17.91 0.90 -8.90
C LYS A 406 18.80 0.97 -7.64
N ASN A 407 18.94 2.16 -7.04
CA ASN A 407 19.79 2.39 -5.87
C ASN A 407 19.04 2.23 -4.55
N HIS A 408 17.71 2.07 -4.62
CA HIS A 408 16.88 1.90 -3.43
C HIS A 408 16.61 0.42 -3.15
N GLN A 409 17.29 -0.13 -2.14
CA GLN A 409 17.13 -1.52 -1.74
C GLN A 409 15.69 -1.81 -1.30
N GLY A 410 15.17 -2.98 -1.72
CA GLY A 410 13.88 -3.49 -1.26
C GLY A 410 12.63 -3.05 -2.03
N LEU A 411 12.69 -2.08 -2.95
CA LEU A 411 11.48 -1.63 -3.68
C LEU A 411 10.89 -2.70 -4.59
N SER A 412 11.72 -3.35 -5.41
CA SER A 412 11.30 -4.47 -6.25
C SER A 412 10.73 -5.61 -5.41
N GLY A 413 11.43 -5.99 -4.34
CA GLY A 413 10.98 -6.99 -3.38
C GLY A 413 9.62 -6.63 -2.75
N ARG A 414 9.40 -5.37 -2.39
CA ARG A 414 8.13 -4.86 -1.85
C ARG A 414 7.01 -4.93 -2.87
N MET A 415 7.24 -4.52 -4.12
CA MET A 415 6.27 -4.62 -5.21
C MET A 415 5.84 -6.08 -5.44
N PHE A 416 6.81 -6.98 -5.64
CA PHE A 416 6.51 -8.40 -5.89
C PHE A 416 5.89 -9.10 -4.68
N SER A 417 6.32 -8.77 -3.46
CA SER A 417 5.71 -9.28 -2.23
C SER A 417 4.25 -8.81 -2.08
N THR A 418 3.97 -7.57 -2.45
CA THR A 418 2.61 -7.00 -2.38
C THR A 418 1.68 -7.72 -3.36
N LEU A 419 2.14 -7.94 -4.60
CA LEU A 419 1.39 -8.70 -5.59
C LEU A 419 1.18 -10.15 -5.17
N GLY A 420 2.25 -10.83 -4.71
CA GLY A 420 2.20 -12.22 -4.28
C GLY A 420 1.28 -12.46 -3.07
N LYS A 421 1.37 -11.62 -2.02
CA LYS A 421 0.48 -11.68 -0.84
C LYS A 421 -0.99 -11.48 -1.21
N ASN A 422 -1.25 -10.82 -2.34
CA ASN A 422 -2.58 -10.57 -2.86
C ASN A 422 -2.96 -11.55 -3.98
N ASN A 423 -2.31 -12.70 -4.10
CA ASN A 423 -2.61 -13.72 -5.11
C ASN A 423 -2.61 -13.19 -6.56
N VAL A 424 -1.80 -12.18 -6.86
CA VAL A 424 -1.60 -11.68 -8.23
C VAL A 424 -0.37 -12.38 -8.80
N ASN A 425 -0.58 -13.23 -9.81
CA ASN A 425 0.51 -13.97 -10.44
C ASN A 425 1.28 -13.08 -11.43
N ILE A 426 2.60 -13.10 -11.33
CA ILE A 426 3.51 -12.36 -12.21
C ILE A 426 3.94 -13.26 -13.37
N ARG A 427 3.73 -12.81 -14.61
CA ARG A 427 4.09 -13.56 -15.83
C ARG A 427 5.48 -13.21 -16.34
N ALA A 428 5.80 -11.94 -16.37
CA ALA A 428 7.09 -11.45 -16.84
C ALA A 428 7.49 -10.21 -16.04
N ILE A 429 8.79 -9.98 -15.92
CA ILE A 429 9.37 -8.83 -15.23
C ILE A 429 10.36 -8.17 -16.16
N ALA A 430 10.31 -6.84 -16.24
CA ALA A 430 11.36 -6.02 -16.81
C ALA A 430 11.75 -4.96 -15.78
N GLN A 431 13.02 -4.93 -15.45
CA GLN A 431 13.65 -3.85 -14.73
C GLN A 431 14.82 -3.37 -15.58
N GLY A 432 14.65 -2.20 -16.18
CA GLY A 432 15.52 -1.73 -17.25
C GLY A 432 16.76 -0.97 -16.79
N ALA A 433 17.47 -0.43 -17.79
CA ALA A 433 18.63 0.44 -17.63
C ALA A 433 18.26 1.88 -17.20
N SER A 434 17.03 2.32 -17.45
CA SER A 434 16.53 3.56 -16.84
C SER A 434 16.25 3.26 -15.37
N GLU A 435 17.03 3.86 -14.47
CA GLU A 435 17.00 3.61 -13.03
C GLU A 435 15.70 4.10 -12.36
N ARG A 436 14.58 4.14 -13.09
CA ARG A 436 13.35 4.88 -12.77
C ARG A 436 12.04 4.11 -13.00
N ASN A 437 12.08 2.90 -13.55
CA ASN A 437 10.89 2.06 -13.70
C ASN A 437 11.13 0.60 -13.25
N ILE A 438 10.07 -0.03 -12.76
CA ILE A 438 9.96 -1.48 -12.59
C ILE A 438 8.63 -1.89 -13.20
N SER A 439 8.67 -2.75 -14.21
CA SER A 439 7.48 -3.18 -14.94
C SER A 439 7.27 -4.68 -14.80
N THR A 440 6.01 -5.08 -14.61
CA THR A 440 5.61 -6.47 -14.50
C THR A 440 4.39 -6.74 -15.37
N VAL A 441 4.31 -7.94 -15.92
CA VAL A 441 3.14 -8.40 -16.68
C VAL A 441 2.30 -9.32 -15.80
N ILE A 442 1.00 -9.09 -15.78
CA ILE A 442 0.01 -9.86 -15.00
C ILE A 442 -1.21 -10.16 -15.88
N ASN A 443 -2.13 -11.02 -15.42
CA ASN A 443 -3.40 -11.21 -16.12
C ASN A 443 -4.26 -9.94 -16.04
N GLU A 444 -4.98 -9.61 -17.12
CA GLU A 444 -5.82 -8.40 -17.19
C GLU A 444 -6.90 -8.37 -16.09
N ARG A 445 -7.47 -9.54 -15.74
CA ARG A 445 -8.46 -9.68 -14.65
C ARG A 445 -7.96 -9.21 -13.27
N ASP A 446 -6.65 -9.20 -13.05
CA ASP A 446 -6.03 -8.91 -11.75
C ASP A 446 -5.62 -7.42 -11.61
N VAL A 447 -5.73 -6.62 -12.68
CA VAL A 447 -5.25 -5.22 -12.75
C VAL A 447 -5.83 -4.34 -11.66
N LYS A 448 -7.15 -4.38 -11.46
CA LYS A 448 -7.80 -3.56 -10.43
C LYS A 448 -7.27 -3.88 -9.04
N LYS A 449 -7.10 -5.18 -8.72
CA LYS A 449 -6.57 -5.64 -7.43
C LYS A 449 -5.11 -5.22 -7.26
N ALA A 450 -4.30 -5.43 -8.29
CA ALA A 450 -2.89 -5.09 -8.30
C ALA A 450 -2.67 -3.58 -8.11
N LEU A 451 -3.38 -2.73 -8.86
CA LEU A 451 -3.25 -1.27 -8.73
C LEU A 451 -3.67 -0.75 -7.35
N ASN A 452 -4.79 -1.23 -6.80
CA ASN A 452 -5.25 -0.79 -5.47
C ASN A 452 -4.29 -1.26 -4.36
N THR A 453 -3.84 -2.52 -4.39
CA THR A 453 -2.93 -3.06 -3.36
C THR A 453 -1.54 -2.44 -3.42
N LEU A 454 -1.01 -2.19 -4.63
CA LEU A 454 0.23 -1.44 -4.81
C LEU A 454 0.06 0.01 -4.35
N HIS A 455 -1.04 0.67 -4.70
CA HIS A 455 -1.26 2.06 -4.30
C HIS A 455 -1.38 2.20 -2.78
N GLU A 456 -2.17 1.34 -2.13
CA GLU A 456 -2.25 1.25 -0.66
C GLU A 456 -0.87 1.05 -0.06
N ASN A 457 -0.09 0.12 -0.59
CA ASN A 457 1.22 -0.18 -0.02
C ASN A 457 2.22 0.98 -0.20
N PHE A 458 2.24 1.67 -1.35
CA PHE A 458 3.27 2.66 -1.67
C PHE A 458 2.89 4.12 -1.34
N PHE A 459 1.60 4.48 -1.29
CA PHE A 459 1.15 5.86 -1.17
C PHE A 459 0.28 6.13 0.06
N GLU A 460 -0.34 5.11 0.67
CA GLU A 460 -1.03 5.32 1.94
C GLU A 460 -0.02 5.35 3.09
N GLU A 461 -0.29 6.15 4.13
CA GLU A 461 0.44 6.04 5.38
C GLU A 461 0.29 4.60 5.86
N ASN A 462 1.38 3.83 5.81
CA ASN A 462 1.45 2.44 6.25
C ASN A 462 1.27 2.36 7.78
N THR A 463 0.08 2.73 8.26
CA THR A 463 -0.35 2.48 9.62
C THR A 463 -0.78 1.02 9.68
N LYS A 464 0.09 0.16 10.21
CA LYS A 464 -0.23 -1.25 10.38
C LYS A 464 -1.44 -1.36 11.31
N GLN A 465 -2.55 -1.85 10.77
CA GLN A 465 -3.78 -2.02 11.54
C GLN A 465 -3.73 -3.35 12.28
N LEU A 466 -4.01 -3.35 13.58
CA LEU A 466 -4.16 -4.55 14.41
C LEU A 466 -5.61 -4.65 14.88
N ASN A 467 -6.21 -5.83 14.69
CA ASN A 467 -7.63 -6.07 14.98
C ASN A 467 -7.76 -7.05 16.15
N LEU A 468 -8.21 -6.57 17.30
CA LEU A 468 -8.26 -7.33 18.56
C LEU A 468 -9.64 -7.95 18.80
N PHE A 469 -9.64 -9.24 19.11
CA PHE A 469 -10.80 -10.00 19.59
C PHE A 469 -10.54 -10.36 21.04
N VAL A 470 -11.10 -9.59 21.98
CA VAL A 470 -10.76 -9.69 23.41
C VAL A 470 -11.84 -10.48 24.15
N MET A 471 -11.43 -11.55 24.82
CA MET A 471 -12.27 -12.32 25.72
C MET A 471 -11.74 -12.18 27.15
N GLY A 472 -12.60 -11.69 28.05
CA GLY A 472 -12.22 -11.31 29.41
C GLY A 472 -12.01 -9.81 29.54
N VAL A 473 -13.02 -9.11 30.04
CA VAL A 473 -12.97 -7.67 30.35
C VAL A 473 -13.18 -7.38 31.84
N GLY A 474 -12.71 -8.29 32.70
CA GLY A 474 -12.66 -8.07 34.16
C GLY A 474 -11.55 -7.09 34.56
N ASN A 475 -11.08 -7.14 35.80
CA ASN A 475 -10.11 -6.16 36.34
C ASN A 475 -8.88 -5.92 35.46
N VAL A 476 -8.27 -6.97 34.89
CA VAL A 476 -7.12 -6.84 33.99
C VAL A 476 -7.54 -6.32 32.62
N GLY A 477 -8.65 -6.83 32.08
CA GLY A 477 -9.15 -6.45 30.76
C GLY A 477 -9.59 -4.99 30.70
N GLU A 478 -10.22 -4.45 31.75
CA GLU A 478 -10.54 -3.03 31.85
C GLU A 478 -9.28 -2.15 31.75
N LYS A 479 -8.22 -2.48 32.52
CA LYS A 479 -6.94 -1.77 32.44
C LYS A 479 -6.24 -1.91 31.10
N PHE A 480 -6.40 -3.06 30.43
CA PHE A 480 -5.89 -3.26 29.08
C PHE A 480 -6.59 -2.36 28.06
N ILE A 481 -7.92 -2.24 28.12
CA ILE A 481 -8.68 -1.33 27.23
C ILE A 481 -8.33 0.15 27.50
N GLU A 482 -8.18 0.54 28.76
CA GLU A 482 -7.72 1.89 29.15
C GLU A 482 -6.33 2.22 28.54
N GLN A 483 -5.40 1.26 28.58
CA GLN A 483 -4.06 1.43 28.00
C GLN A 483 -4.10 1.58 26.48
N ILE A 484 -4.89 0.76 25.77
CA ILE A 484 -5.10 0.91 24.32
C ILE A 484 -5.65 2.30 24.01
N HIS A 485 -6.65 2.77 24.77
CA HIS A 485 -7.26 4.07 24.54
C HIS A 485 -6.26 5.22 24.72
N SER A 486 -5.50 5.21 25.82
CA SER A 486 -4.52 6.26 26.14
C SER A 486 -3.34 6.29 25.17
N GLN A 487 -2.90 5.14 24.66
CA GLN A 487 -1.74 5.03 23.77
C GLN A 487 -2.08 5.16 22.29
N LYS A 488 -3.37 5.18 21.90
CA LYS A 488 -3.81 5.21 20.50
C LYS A 488 -3.11 6.28 19.65
N LYS A 489 -2.97 7.50 20.17
CA LYS A 489 -2.30 8.60 19.47
C LYS A 489 -0.79 8.35 19.33
N PHE A 490 -0.14 7.95 20.41
CA PHE A 490 1.30 7.66 20.41
C PHE A 490 1.65 6.55 19.40
N LEU A 491 0.90 5.45 19.38
CA LEU A 491 1.10 4.34 18.45
C LEU A 491 0.96 4.77 17.00
N LYS A 492 -0.06 5.58 16.69
CA LYS A 492 -0.30 6.05 15.33
C LYS A 492 0.81 6.98 14.86
N ASP A 493 1.21 7.93 15.70
CA ASP A 493 2.16 8.97 15.33
C ASP A 493 3.60 8.46 15.28
N ASN A 494 4.00 7.58 16.22
CA ASN A 494 5.41 7.18 16.40
C ASN A 494 5.72 5.77 15.87
N LEU A 495 4.79 4.83 15.99
CA LEU A 495 5.00 3.45 15.55
C LEU A 495 4.27 3.12 14.25
N LYS A 496 3.47 4.05 13.72
CA LYS A 496 2.58 3.81 12.58
C LYS A 496 1.76 2.54 12.82
N ILE A 497 1.19 2.37 14.01
CA ILE A 497 0.29 1.27 14.36
C ILE A 497 -1.08 1.83 14.75
N ASN A 498 -2.14 1.26 14.20
CA ASN A 498 -3.51 1.56 14.59
C ASN A 498 -4.18 0.32 15.19
N VAL A 499 -4.43 0.34 16.49
CA VAL A 499 -5.07 -0.78 17.21
C VAL A 499 -6.57 -0.55 17.29
N ARG A 500 -7.35 -1.54 16.85
CA ARG A 500 -8.81 -1.55 16.88
C ARG A 500 -9.30 -2.75 17.69
N VAL A 501 -10.28 -2.53 18.54
CA VAL A 501 -10.96 -3.60 19.27
C VAL A 501 -12.23 -3.93 18.51
N ILE A 502 -12.28 -5.12 17.92
CA ILE A 502 -13.38 -5.57 17.05
C ILE A 502 -14.42 -6.33 17.87
N ALA A 503 -13.99 -7.06 18.88
CA ALA A 503 -14.87 -7.83 19.73
C ALA A 503 -14.46 -7.75 21.20
N LEU A 504 -15.46 -7.70 22.08
CA LEU A 504 -15.33 -7.76 23.54
C LEU A 504 -16.28 -8.82 24.09
N SER A 505 -15.84 -9.58 25.09
CA SER A 505 -16.72 -10.50 25.81
C SER A 505 -16.37 -10.59 27.30
N ASN A 506 -17.40 -10.59 28.15
CA ASN A 506 -17.34 -11.04 29.55
C ASN A 506 -18.14 -12.34 29.72
N SER A 507 -18.30 -12.81 30.96
CA SER A 507 -19.01 -14.07 31.25
C SER A 507 -20.52 -14.04 30.94
N ARG A 508 -21.10 -12.86 30.70
CA ARG A 508 -22.55 -12.66 30.51
C ARG A 508 -22.91 -12.09 29.14
N LYS A 509 -22.06 -11.22 28.60
CA LYS A 509 -22.31 -10.42 27.39
C LYS A 509 -21.14 -10.45 26.41
N MET A 510 -21.42 -10.28 25.13
CA MET A 510 -20.44 -10.08 24.07
C MET A 510 -20.91 -9.02 23.07
N LEU A 511 -19.95 -8.36 22.42
CA LEU A 511 -20.16 -7.28 21.46
C LEU A 511 -19.17 -7.42 20.30
N PHE A 512 -19.63 -7.16 19.08
CA PHE A 512 -18.84 -7.11 17.87
C PHE A 512 -19.11 -5.81 17.11
N ASP A 513 -18.07 -5.21 16.56
CA ASP A 513 -18.14 -4.06 15.66
C ASP A 513 -17.00 -4.13 14.64
N GLU A 514 -17.34 -4.36 13.37
CA GLU A 514 -16.39 -4.48 12.26
C GLU A 514 -15.66 -3.17 11.94
N ASP A 515 -16.18 -2.02 12.35
CA ASP A 515 -15.55 -0.68 12.25
C ASP A 515 -14.79 -0.30 13.53
N GLY A 516 -14.96 -1.09 14.58
CA GLY A 516 -14.20 -1.08 15.82
C GLY A 516 -14.93 -0.35 16.94
N ILE A 517 -14.97 -0.99 18.10
CA ILE A 517 -15.70 -0.55 19.27
C ILE A 517 -15.10 0.76 19.81
N SER A 518 -15.96 1.73 20.11
CA SER A 518 -15.57 2.97 20.78
C SER A 518 -15.08 2.72 22.20
N LEU A 519 -13.79 2.95 22.44
CA LEU A 519 -13.16 2.70 23.75
C LEU A 519 -13.53 3.72 24.84
N LYS A 520 -14.31 4.76 24.53
CA LYS A 520 -14.80 5.72 25.55
C LYS A 520 -16.05 5.22 26.28
N GLU A 521 -16.88 4.43 25.60
CA GLU A 521 -18.21 4.02 26.08
C GLU A 521 -18.42 2.51 25.94
N TRP A 522 -17.32 1.75 25.90
CA TRP A 522 -17.35 0.32 25.61
C TRP A 522 -18.10 -0.50 26.67
N GLN A 523 -18.08 -0.08 27.95
CA GLN A 523 -18.82 -0.79 29.01
C GLN A 523 -20.33 -0.75 28.75
N SER A 524 -20.88 0.43 28.45
CA SER A 524 -22.31 0.61 28.13
C SER A 524 -22.69 -0.14 26.84
N ALA A 525 -21.83 -0.10 25.82
CA ALA A 525 -22.04 -0.85 24.59
C ALA A 525 -22.05 -2.37 24.83
N LEU A 526 -21.17 -2.88 25.70
CA LEU A 526 -21.12 -4.30 26.05
C LEU A 526 -22.32 -4.76 26.89
N ASP A 527 -22.78 -3.94 27.83
CA ASP A 527 -23.97 -4.25 28.65
C ASP A 527 -25.24 -4.39 27.80
N ASN A 528 -25.34 -3.56 26.75
CA ASN A 528 -26.38 -3.63 25.72
C ASN A 528 -26.11 -4.69 24.63
N GLY A 529 -25.00 -5.40 24.72
CA GLY A 529 -24.59 -6.44 23.77
C GLY A 529 -25.41 -7.73 23.86
N GLU A 530 -25.02 -8.67 23.02
CA GLU A 530 -25.59 -10.02 22.93
C GLU A 530 -25.19 -10.86 24.15
N THR A 531 -25.92 -11.95 24.42
CA THR A 531 -25.54 -12.91 25.47
C THR A 531 -24.23 -13.60 25.10
N ALA A 532 -23.29 -13.70 26.05
CA ALA A 532 -21.99 -14.33 25.80
C ALA A 532 -22.13 -15.83 25.48
N ASN A 533 -21.58 -16.24 24.34
CA ASN A 533 -21.39 -17.63 23.99
C ASN A 533 -20.01 -17.81 23.35
N ALA A 534 -19.16 -18.65 23.97
CA ALA A 534 -17.79 -18.86 23.50
C ALA A 534 -17.74 -19.48 22.10
N ALA A 535 -18.60 -20.46 21.79
CA ALA A 535 -18.61 -21.10 20.48
C ALA A 535 -19.00 -20.11 19.36
N ASP A 536 -20.02 -19.28 19.62
CA ASP A 536 -20.47 -18.25 18.68
C ASP A 536 -19.41 -17.15 18.51
N PHE A 537 -18.77 -16.73 19.60
CA PHE A 537 -17.67 -15.76 19.55
C PHE A 537 -16.53 -16.25 18.68
N ILE A 538 -16.13 -17.51 18.84
CA ILE A 538 -15.05 -18.14 18.05
C ILE A 538 -15.45 -18.25 16.58
N ALA A 539 -16.69 -18.68 16.30
CA ALA A 539 -17.18 -18.79 14.93
C ALA A 539 -17.15 -17.43 14.21
N ARG A 540 -17.69 -16.38 14.85
CA ARG A 540 -17.69 -15.01 14.30
C ARG A 540 -16.29 -14.41 14.18
N ALA A 541 -15.42 -14.62 15.16
CA ALA A 541 -14.04 -14.14 15.09
C ALA A 541 -13.28 -14.74 13.89
N LYS A 542 -13.51 -16.02 13.58
CA LYS A 542 -12.94 -16.69 12.40
C LYS A 542 -13.59 -16.25 11.09
N GLU A 543 -14.89 -15.99 11.10
CA GLU A 543 -15.60 -15.48 9.93
C GLU A 543 -15.09 -14.10 9.53
N LEU A 544 -14.89 -13.21 10.52
CA LEU A 544 -14.36 -11.88 10.30
C LEU A 544 -12.89 -11.89 9.91
N ASN A 545 -12.06 -12.64 10.65
CA ASN A 545 -10.60 -12.81 10.47
C ASN A 545 -9.92 -11.70 9.66
N LEU A 546 -10.03 -10.48 10.16
CA LEU A 546 -9.53 -9.29 9.49
C LEU A 546 -7.99 -9.32 9.42
N ARG A 547 -7.39 -8.45 8.60
CA ARG A 547 -5.92 -8.35 8.53
C ARG A 547 -5.29 -8.16 9.92
N ASN A 548 -4.19 -8.86 10.18
CA ASN A 548 -3.46 -8.83 11.46
C ASN A 548 -4.39 -9.02 12.68
N SER A 549 -5.28 -10.01 12.62
CA SER A 549 -6.17 -10.34 13.72
C SER A 549 -5.43 -10.99 14.90
N ILE A 550 -5.77 -10.56 16.10
CA ILE A 550 -5.20 -11.04 17.36
C ILE A 550 -6.33 -11.41 18.31
N PHE A 551 -6.40 -12.68 18.69
CA PHE A 551 -7.23 -13.13 19.80
C PHE A 551 -6.50 -12.87 21.12
N VAL A 552 -7.16 -12.17 22.04
CA VAL A 552 -6.61 -11.80 23.35
C VAL A 552 -7.44 -12.47 24.43
N ASP A 553 -6.86 -13.48 25.10
CA ASP A 553 -7.49 -14.17 26.23
C ASP A 553 -7.00 -13.59 27.56
N ILE A 554 -7.90 -12.86 28.22
CA ILE A 554 -7.70 -12.27 29.55
C ILE A 554 -8.60 -12.98 30.59
N THR A 555 -8.92 -14.25 30.36
CA THR A 555 -9.69 -15.09 31.28
C THR A 555 -8.78 -16.02 32.09
N ALA A 556 -9.36 -16.65 33.11
CA ALA A 556 -8.76 -17.77 33.83
C ALA A 556 -9.52 -19.09 33.54
N ASN A 557 -10.12 -19.21 32.34
CA ASN A 557 -11.03 -20.30 32.02
C ASN A 557 -10.34 -21.37 31.14
N ALA A 558 -10.41 -22.64 31.57
CA ALA A 558 -9.86 -23.77 30.82
C ALA A 558 -10.50 -23.93 29.44
N SER A 559 -11.83 -23.81 29.34
CA SER A 559 -12.55 -24.03 28.08
C SER A 559 -12.21 -23.00 27.01
N VAL A 560 -11.82 -21.78 27.40
CA VAL A 560 -11.32 -20.76 26.47
C VAL A 560 -9.92 -21.13 25.98
N SER A 561 -9.06 -21.61 26.88
CA SER A 561 -7.68 -22.00 26.54
C SER A 561 -7.58 -23.15 25.54
N GLU A 562 -8.57 -24.05 25.53
CA GLU A 562 -8.68 -25.18 24.59
C GLU A 562 -8.98 -24.73 23.15
N THR A 563 -9.38 -23.47 22.95
CA THR A 563 -9.81 -22.95 21.65
C THR A 563 -8.68 -22.32 20.85
N TYR A 564 -7.49 -22.13 21.45
CA TYR A 564 -6.36 -21.42 20.83
C TYR A 564 -5.90 -22.05 19.51
N GLU A 565 -5.92 -23.38 19.42
CA GLU A 565 -5.62 -24.10 18.17
C GLU A 565 -6.51 -23.62 17.02
N GLN A 566 -7.77 -23.31 17.31
CA GLN A 566 -8.73 -22.92 16.31
C GLN A 566 -8.45 -21.53 15.73
N PHE A 567 -7.82 -20.65 16.52
CA PHE A 567 -7.39 -19.32 16.07
C PHE A 567 -6.06 -19.40 15.31
N LEU A 568 -5.07 -20.12 15.85
CA LEU A 568 -3.74 -20.26 15.23
C LEU A 568 -3.83 -20.87 13.83
N LYS A 569 -4.71 -21.86 13.62
CA LYS A 569 -4.96 -22.48 12.31
C LYS A 569 -5.56 -21.52 11.26
N GLN A 570 -6.14 -20.41 11.69
CA GLN A 570 -6.69 -19.36 10.82
C GLN A 570 -5.71 -18.21 10.63
N SER A 571 -4.43 -18.41 10.98
CA SER A 571 -3.39 -17.38 10.98
C SER A 571 -3.71 -16.18 11.90
N MET A 572 -4.57 -16.35 12.92
CA MET A 572 -4.81 -15.34 13.95
C MET A 572 -3.80 -15.51 15.08
N ALA A 573 -3.16 -14.42 15.49
CA ALA A 573 -2.24 -14.45 16.62
C ALA A 573 -3.03 -14.67 17.94
N VAL A 574 -2.39 -15.26 18.93
CA VAL A 574 -2.97 -15.48 20.26
C VAL A 574 -2.07 -14.83 21.30
N VAL A 575 -2.64 -13.90 22.06
CA VAL A 575 -2.02 -13.29 23.24
C VAL A 575 -2.83 -13.69 24.47
N THR A 576 -2.19 -14.17 25.53
CA THR A 576 -2.93 -14.67 26.70
C THR A 576 -2.23 -14.41 28.04
N CYS A 577 -3.03 -14.14 29.08
CA CYS A 577 -2.60 -14.22 30.49
C CYS A 577 -3.13 -15.48 31.20
N ASN A 578 -3.80 -16.36 30.44
CA ASN A 578 -4.31 -17.63 30.92
C ASN A 578 -3.19 -18.67 30.92
N LYS A 579 -2.75 -19.04 32.12
CA LYS A 579 -1.65 -19.99 32.33
C LYS A 579 -1.99 -21.41 31.90
N ILE A 580 -3.27 -21.77 31.84
CA ILE A 580 -3.76 -23.15 31.70
C ILE A 580 -3.20 -23.81 30.43
N ALA A 581 -3.27 -23.15 29.27
CA ALA A 581 -2.75 -23.71 28.02
C ALA A 581 -1.23 -23.95 28.05
N CYS A 582 -0.47 -23.11 28.74
CA CYS A 582 0.98 -23.21 28.80
C CYS A 582 1.46 -24.20 29.87
N SER A 583 0.61 -24.49 30.86
CA SER A 583 0.86 -25.46 31.94
C SER A 583 0.05 -26.76 31.82
N SER A 584 -0.67 -26.98 30.72
CA SER A 584 -1.39 -28.24 30.48
C SER A 584 -0.44 -29.35 30.03
N ALA A 585 -0.96 -30.53 29.66
CA ALA A 585 -0.16 -31.64 29.15
C ALA A 585 0.84 -31.18 28.08
N TYR A 586 2.09 -31.64 28.18
CA TYR A 586 3.19 -31.17 27.34
C TYR A 586 2.87 -31.22 25.84
N ASP A 587 2.19 -32.27 25.39
CA ASP A 587 1.78 -32.44 23.99
C ASP A 587 0.87 -31.31 23.50
N ASN A 588 -0.05 -30.82 24.32
CA ASN A 588 -0.91 -29.69 23.96
C ASN A 588 -0.11 -28.40 23.81
N TYR A 589 0.78 -28.10 24.76
CA TYR A 589 1.68 -26.95 24.68
C TYR A 589 2.55 -27.01 23.42
N LYS A 590 3.19 -28.16 23.16
CA LYS A 590 4.03 -28.40 21.98
C LYS A 590 3.24 -28.24 20.68
N LYS A 591 2.00 -28.74 20.65
CA LYS A 591 1.07 -28.57 19.51
C LYS A 591 0.80 -27.10 19.22
N LEU A 592 0.47 -26.29 20.23
CA LEU A 592 0.23 -24.85 20.06
C LEU A 592 1.48 -24.12 19.53
N LYS A 593 2.67 -24.44 20.04
CA LYS A 593 3.95 -23.87 19.55
C LYS A 593 4.23 -24.28 18.10
N SER A 594 3.91 -25.52 17.72
CA SER A 594 4.05 -26.01 16.35
C SER A 594 3.09 -25.29 15.39
N LEU A 595 1.83 -25.14 15.77
CA LEU A 595 0.83 -24.43 14.96
C LEU A 595 1.21 -22.96 14.76
N SER A 596 1.71 -22.31 15.82
CA SER A 596 2.20 -20.94 15.75
C SER A 596 3.27 -20.76 14.66
N ARG A 597 4.23 -21.69 14.57
CA ARG A 597 5.27 -21.68 13.52
C ARG A 597 4.72 -22.04 12.15
N GLN A 598 3.89 -23.07 12.06
CA GLN A 598 3.33 -23.58 10.80
C GLN A 598 2.48 -22.55 10.07
N TYR A 599 1.62 -21.82 10.80
CA TYR A 599 0.69 -20.84 10.23
C TYR A 599 1.20 -19.40 10.30
N ASN A 600 2.44 -19.20 10.74
CA ASN A 600 3.07 -17.90 10.97
C ASN A 600 2.20 -16.97 11.85
N ALA A 601 1.60 -17.54 12.90
CA ALA A 601 0.69 -16.86 13.81
C ALA A 601 1.31 -16.82 15.22
N PRO A 602 1.73 -15.65 15.72
CA PRO A 602 2.39 -15.56 17.03
C PRO A 602 1.53 -16.09 18.17
N PHE A 603 2.12 -16.92 19.04
CA PHE A 603 1.54 -17.32 20.32
C PHE A 603 2.37 -16.73 21.48
N LEU A 604 1.86 -15.66 22.07
CA LEU A 604 2.53 -14.86 23.10
C LEU A 604 1.77 -14.92 24.42
N PHE A 605 2.52 -14.91 25.52
CA PHE A 605 1.97 -15.13 26.86
C PHE A 605 2.94 -14.65 27.94
N GLU A 606 3.60 -13.51 27.70
CA GLU A 606 4.63 -12.96 28.60
C GLU A 606 4.14 -12.89 30.05
N THR A 607 2.86 -12.53 30.20
CA THR A 607 2.23 -12.28 31.49
C THR A 607 1.94 -13.52 32.32
N ASN A 608 2.07 -14.71 31.74
CA ASN A 608 1.87 -15.96 32.46
C ASN A 608 2.91 -16.15 33.58
N VAL A 609 4.09 -15.53 33.47
CA VAL A 609 5.12 -15.55 34.51
C VAL A 609 5.58 -14.11 34.79
N GLY A 610 5.31 -13.61 36.00
CA GLY A 610 5.81 -12.30 36.42
C GLY A 610 4.98 -11.08 36.01
N ALA A 611 3.70 -11.27 35.62
CA ALA A 611 2.76 -10.21 35.27
C ALA A 611 3.21 -9.33 34.09
N GLY A 612 4.00 -8.27 34.32
CA GLY A 612 4.51 -7.38 33.27
C GLY A 612 6.03 -7.45 33.09
N LEU A 613 6.72 -8.29 33.87
CA LEU A 613 8.16 -8.46 33.79
C LEU A 613 8.51 -9.25 32.51
N PRO A 614 9.58 -8.86 31.78
CA PRO A 614 9.98 -9.51 30.53
C PRO A 614 10.75 -10.82 30.79
N ILE A 615 10.18 -11.75 31.54
CA ILE A 615 10.85 -13.00 31.95
C ILE A 615 10.88 -14.00 30.79
N ILE A 616 9.74 -14.26 30.16
CA ILE A 616 9.61 -15.28 29.12
C ILE A 616 10.35 -14.84 27.86
N ASP A 617 10.22 -13.58 27.45
CA ASP A 617 10.93 -13.04 26.30
C ASP A 617 12.44 -13.12 26.50
N THR A 618 12.93 -12.81 27.70
CA THR A 618 14.36 -12.91 28.03
C THR A 618 14.84 -14.35 27.87
N VAL A 619 14.14 -15.34 28.44
CA VAL A 619 14.51 -16.76 28.29
C VAL A 619 14.49 -17.19 26.83
N LYS A 620 13.45 -16.83 26.08
CA LYS A 620 13.36 -17.13 24.64
C LYS A 620 14.55 -16.57 23.87
N ASN A 621 14.95 -15.34 24.14
CA ASN A 621 16.09 -14.70 23.50
C ASN A 621 17.42 -15.38 23.87
N LEU A 622 17.60 -15.81 25.12
CA LEU A 622 18.76 -16.60 25.55
C LEU A 622 18.85 -17.90 24.74
N ILE A 623 17.78 -18.70 24.70
CA ILE A 623 17.75 -19.96 23.96
C ILE A 623 17.92 -19.74 22.45
N ALA A 624 17.23 -18.76 21.86
CA ALA A 624 17.33 -18.46 20.44
C ALA A 624 18.74 -18.01 20.03
N SER A 625 19.48 -17.35 20.93
CA SER A 625 20.87 -16.96 20.73
C SER A 625 21.90 -18.09 20.99
N GLY A 626 21.43 -19.32 21.26
CA GLY A 626 22.25 -20.50 21.50
C GLY A 626 22.75 -20.70 22.93
N ASP A 627 22.22 -19.95 23.91
CA ASP A 627 22.51 -20.18 25.34
C ASP A 627 21.69 -21.36 25.89
N LYS A 628 22.13 -21.94 27.01
CA LYS A 628 21.43 -23.05 27.69
C LYS A 628 21.21 -22.74 29.16
N VAL A 629 19.98 -22.89 29.64
CA VAL A 629 19.63 -22.68 31.04
C VAL A 629 19.85 -23.96 31.84
N HIS A 630 20.74 -23.93 32.84
CA HIS A 630 21.06 -25.08 33.69
C HIS A 630 20.27 -25.10 34.99
N LYS A 631 20.00 -23.91 35.51
CA LYS A 631 19.29 -23.72 36.78
C LYS A 631 18.40 -22.50 36.75
N ILE A 632 17.20 -22.63 37.30
CA ILE A 632 16.24 -21.56 37.51
C ILE A 632 15.90 -21.54 39.00
N GLN A 633 15.99 -20.37 39.63
CA GLN A 633 15.43 -20.15 40.96
C GLN A 633 14.48 -18.96 40.88
N ALA A 634 13.30 -19.08 41.49
CA ALA A 634 12.31 -18.04 41.39
C ALA A 634 11.42 -17.92 42.64
N VAL A 635 11.04 -16.68 42.97
CA VAL A 635 9.92 -16.38 43.87
C VAL A 635 8.86 -15.70 43.03
N LEU A 636 7.73 -16.38 42.83
CA LEU A 636 6.75 -16.05 41.78
C LEU A 636 5.31 -15.82 42.30
N SER A 637 5.11 -15.85 43.62
CA SER A 637 3.81 -15.61 44.27
C SER A 637 3.88 -14.36 45.14
N GLY A 638 3.12 -13.33 44.75
CA GLY A 638 3.00 -12.11 45.53
C GLY A 638 2.31 -12.35 46.88
N SER A 639 1.31 -13.24 46.92
CA SER A 639 0.55 -13.57 48.12
C SER A 639 1.40 -14.32 49.14
N LEU A 640 2.14 -15.35 48.71
CA LEU A 640 3.06 -16.08 49.58
C LEU A 640 4.23 -15.20 50.04
N ASN A 641 4.75 -14.34 49.15
CA ASN A 641 5.81 -13.41 49.52
C ASN A 641 5.33 -12.38 50.55
N PHE A 642 4.11 -11.86 50.42
CA PHE A 642 3.50 -11.00 51.43
C PHE A 642 3.34 -11.74 52.77
N ILE A 643 2.79 -12.96 52.75
CA ILE A 643 2.53 -13.72 53.97
C ILE A 643 3.83 -14.00 54.74
N PHE A 644 4.86 -14.52 54.08
CA PHE A 644 6.13 -14.84 54.75
C PHE A 644 7.01 -13.61 55.06
N ASN A 645 6.69 -12.44 54.50
CA ASN A 645 7.32 -11.18 54.91
C ASN A 645 6.70 -10.57 56.17
N ASN A 646 5.40 -10.83 56.42
CA ASN A 646 4.68 -10.26 57.57
C ASN A 646 4.43 -11.28 58.68
N PHE A 647 4.72 -12.58 58.45
CA PHE A 647 4.71 -13.59 59.50
C PHE A 647 5.94 -13.44 60.38
N ASP A 648 5.73 -12.93 61.59
CA ASP A 648 6.78 -12.61 62.56
C ASP A 648 6.35 -12.91 64.00
N LYS A 649 7.17 -12.49 64.98
CA LYS A 649 6.92 -12.69 66.41
C LYS A 649 5.63 -12.01 66.92
N ASP A 650 5.16 -10.97 66.23
CA ASP A 650 4.05 -10.11 66.66
C ASP A 650 2.76 -10.48 65.91
N ASN A 651 2.85 -11.20 64.77
CA ASN A 651 1.74 -11.58 63.91
C ASN A 651 1.70 -13.09 63.65
N SER A 652 0.60 -13.76 64.05
CA SER A 652 0.45 -15.20 63.81
C SER A 652 0.23 -15.54 62.33
N PHE A 653 0.57 -16.76 61.91
CA PHE A 653 0.36 -17.20 60.52
C PHE A 653 -1.11 -17.08 60.10
N HIS A 654 -2.04 -17.42 61.00
CA HIS A 654 -3.48 -17.24 60.76
C HIS A 654 -3.84 -15.78 60.46
N ASP A 655 -3.36 -14.84 61.28
CA ASP A 655 -3.73 -13.43 61.18
C ASP A 655 -3.17 -12.81 59.90
N VAL A 656 -1.95 -13.17 59.53
CA VAL A 656 -1.33 -12.70 58.28
C VAL A 656 -2.02 -13.26 57.05
N VAL A 657 -2.41 -14.55 57.04
CA VAL A 657 -3.19 -15.13 55.93
C VAL A 657 -4.55 -14.44 55.81
N LYS A 658 -5.21 -14.16 56.95
CA LYS A 658 -6.49 -13.45 56.98
C LYS A 658 -6.34 -12.01 56.49
N GLU A 659 -5.29 -11.31 56.90
CA GLU A 659 -4.97 -9.97 56.44
C GLU A 659 -4.67 -9.96 54.93
N ALA A 660 -3.90 -10.91 54.42
CA ALA A 660 -3.64 -11.05 53.00
C ALA A 660 -4.95 -11.22 52.19
N GLY A 661 -5.93 -11.95 52.73
CA GLY A 661 -7.27 -12.05 52.15
C GLY A 661 -8.05 -10.73 52.19
N VAL A 662 -8.02 -10.00 53.30
CA VAL A 662 -8.69 -8.68 53.44
C VAL A 662 -8.08 -7.64 52.50
N GLN A 663 -6.76 -7.65 52.32
CA GLN A 663 -6.05 -6.78 51.38
C GLN A 663 -6.20 -7.24 49.91
N GLY A 664 -6.87 -8.36 49.66
CA GLY A 664 -7.11 -8.89 48.31
C GLY A 664 -5.88 -9.47 47.63
N PHE A 665 -4.89 -9.94 48.40
CA PHE A 665 -3.71 -10.63 47.88
C PHE A 665 -3.96 -12.10 47.61
N THR A 666 -4.84 -12.77 48.35
CA THR A 666 -5.22 -14.16 48.09
C THR A 666 -6.49 -14.23 47.25
N GLU A 667 -6.69 -15.35 46.57
CA GLU A 667 -7.98 -15.73 46.00
C GLU A 667 -9.04 -15.89 47.11
N PRO A 668 -10.35 -15.88 46.76
CA PRO A 668 -11.43 -16.07 47.73
C PRO A 668 -11.30 -17.35 48.57
N ASP A 669 -10.70 -18.40 48.01
CA ASP A 669 -10.19 -19.55 48.75
C ASP A 669 -8.65 -19.45 48.86
N PRO A 670 -8.11 -19.08 50.04
CA PRO A 670 -6.67 -18.91 50.23
C PRO A 670 -5.84 -20.18 49.96
N LYS A 671 -6.46 -21.38 50.01
CA LYS A 671 -5.74 -22.64 49.74
C LYS A 671 -5.19 -22.70 48.32
N ILE A 672 -5.83 -22.01 47.36
CA ILE A 672 -5.38 -22.00 45.96
C ILE A 672 -3.97 -21.41 45.87
N ASP A 673 -3.71 -20.28 46.54
CA ASP A 673 -2.39 -19.67 46.61
C ASP A 673 -1.42 -20.46 47.50
N LEU A 674 -1.90 -20.90 48.68
CA LEU A 674 -1.07 -21.55 49.68
C LEU A 674 -0.63 -22.98 49.29
N SER A 675 -1.37 -23.64 48.40
CA SER A 675 -1.03 -24.96 47.88
C SER A 675 0.25 -24.98 47.03
N GLY A 676 0.70 -23.82 46.53
CA GLY A 676 1.87 -23.71 45.66
C GLY A 676 1.62 -24.12 44.20
N ILE A 677 0.40 -24.52 43.83
CA ILE A 677 0.12 -25.01 42.47
C ILE A 677 0.29 -23.93 41.39
N ASP A 678 -0.03 -22.66 41.69
CA ASP A 678 0.20 -21.55 40.78
C ASP A 678 1.71 -21.31 40.56
N VAL A 679 2.52 -21.44 41.61
CA VAL A 679 3.98 -21.35 41.53
C VAL A 679 4.53 -22.50 40.69
N ALA A 680 4.02 -23.72 40.87
CA ALA A 680 4.37 -24.90 40.07
C ALA A 680 4.03 -24.68 38.57
N ARG A 681 2.87 -24.10 38.24
CA ARG A 681 2.51 -23.76 36.87
C ARG A 681 3.48 -22.74 36.27
N LYS A 682 3.87 -21.70 37.02
CA LYS A 682 4.78 -20.66 36.51
C LYS A 682 6.18 -21.19 36.24
N ILE A 683 6.74 -22.00 37.15
CA ILE A 683 8.05 -22.60 36.91
C ILE A 683 8.02 -23.61 35.77
N LEU A 684 6.93 -24.38 35.61
CA LEU A 684 6.72 -25.27 34.47
C LEU A 684 6.83 -24.52 33.13
N ILE A 685 6.19 -23.36 33.03
CA ILE A 685 6.24 -22.51 31.83
C ILE A 685 7.68 -22.07 31.53
N LEU A 686 8.44 -21.65 32.55
CA LEU A 686 9.85 -21.26 32.37
C LEU A 686 10.74 -22.43 31.95
N ILE A 687 10.55 -23.61 32.55
CA ILE A 687 11.28 -24.84 32.19
C ILE A 687 11.03 -25.19 30.71
N ARG A 688 9.77 -25.13 30.27
CA ARG A 688 9.38 -25.39 28.89
C ARG A 688 9.96 -24.36 27.92
N GLU A 689 9.90 -23.07 28.25
CA GLU A 689 10.51 -22.02 27.42
C GLU A 689 12.05 -22.05 27.44
N SER A 690 12.66 -22.69 28.44
CA SER A 690 14.09 -22.99 28.49
C SER A 690 14.50 -24.20 27.63
N GLY A 691 13.54 -24.87 26.97
CA GLY A 691 13.78 -25.96 26.04
C GLY A 691 13.63 -27.38 26.63
N TYR A 692 13.15 -27.51 27.87
CA TYR A 692 12.97 -28.81 28.53
C TYR A 692 11.54 -29.36 28.36
N GLU A 693 11.42 -30.68 28.33
CA GLU A 693 10.16 -31.42 28.36
C GLU A 693 9.80 -31.79 29.80
N MET A 694 8.64 -31.34 30.27
CA MET A 694 8.17 -31.58 31.63
C MET A 694 6.65 -31.42 31.71
N ASP A 695 6.02 -32.24 32.56
CA ASP A 695 4.63 -32.11 33.00
C ASP A 695 4.56 -31.71 34.48
N ILE A 696 3.42 -31.16 34.89
CA ILE A 696 3.24 -30.60 36.24
C ILE A 696 3.45 -31.65 37.35
N ASP A 697 3.10 -32.91 37.09
CA ASP A 697 3.24 -34.02 38.04
C ASP A 697 4.71 -34.41 38.30
N ALA A 698 5.63 -34.00 37.42
CA ALA A 698 7.07 -34.19 37.61
C ALA A 698 7.70 -33.13 38.54
N ILE A 699 6.94 -32.09 38.91
CA ILE A 699 7.39 -31.04 39.83
C ILE A 699 7.04 -31.47 41.25
N ALA A 700 8.07 -31.68 42.09
CA ALA A 700 7.86 -31.98 43.50
C ALA A 700 7.26 -30.76 44.22
N ASN A 701 6.05 -30.90 44.76
CA ASN A 701 5.41 -29.86 45.57
C ASN A 701 5.56 -30.21 47.06
N GLU A 702 6.54 -29.57 47.71
CA GLU A 702 6.79 -29.70 49.14
C GLU A 702 5.87 -28.74 49.90
N SER A 703 4.67 -29.25 50.22
CA SER A 703 3.68 -28.46 50.95
C SER A 703 4.14 -28.20 52.39
N PHE A 704 4.18 -26.93 52.78
CA PHE A 704 4.41 -26.52 54.17
C PHE A 704 3.13 -26.56 55.02
N LEU A 705 1.96 -26.70 54.38
CA LEU A 705 0.66 -26.79 55.06
C LEU A 705 0.42 -28.22 55.55
N PRO A 706 -0.05 -28.41 56.80
CA PRO A 706 -0.55 -29.71 57.26
C PRO A 706 -1.67 -30.25 56.37
N ALA A 707 -1.71 -31.58 56.18
CA ALA A 707 -2.72 -32.22 55.33
C ALA A 707 -4.17 -31.93 55.75
N GLU A 708 -4.42 -31.79 57.07
CA GLU A 708 -5.73 -31.40 57.60
C GLU A 708 -6.15 -29.99 57.18
N CYS A 709 -5.21 -29.05 56.96
CA CYS A 709 -5.52 -27.70 56.48
C CYS A 709 -5.94 -27.73 55.00
N LEU A 710 -5.32 -28.58 54.19
CA LEU A 710 -5.66 -28.71 52.76
C LEU A 710 -6.97 -29.46 52.54
N ALA A 711 -7.33 -30.38 53.45
CA ALA A 711 -8.53 -31.21 53.35
C ALA A 711 -9.85 -30.50 53.74
N THR A 712 -9.80 -29.25 54.21
CA THR A 712 -11.01 -28.50 54.60
C THR A 712 -11.85 -28.13 53.37
N THR A 713 -13.17 -28.03 53.55
CA THR A 713 -14.12 -27.79 52.44
C THR A 713 -14.64 -26.35 52.37
N ASN A 714 -14.42 -25.53 53.39
CA ASN A 714 -14.81 -24.12 53.43
C ASN A 714 -13.77 -23.27 54.18
N ASN A 715 -13.88 -21.95 54.06
CA ASN A 715 -12.92 -21.01 54.63
C ASN A 715 -12.95 -20.96 56.17
N GLU A 716 -14.12 -21.11 56.80
CA GLU A 716 -14.23 -21.09 58.26
C GLU A 716 -13.44 -22.24 58.89
N ASP A 717 -13.64 -23.46 58.37
CA ASP A 717 -12.90 -24.66 58.79
C ASP A 717 -11.41 -24.54 58.46
N PHE A 718 -11.05 -23.90 57.34
CA PHE A 718 -9.67 -23.63 56.97
C PHE A 718 -8.97 -22.74 58.01
N PHE A 719 -9.54 -21.59 58.34
CA PHE A 719 -8.97 -20.68 59.33
C PHE A 719 -8.93 -21.31 60.73
N ALA A 720 -9.96 -22.07 61.11
CA ALA A 720 -9.95 -22.83 62.37
C ALA A 720 -8.81 -23.88 62.40
N SER A 721 -8.55 -24.54 61.27
CA SER A 721 -7.44 -25.49 61.12
C SER A 721 -6.06 -24.82 61.24
N LEU A 722 -5.90 -23.60 60.70
CA LEU A 722 -4.65 -22.82 60.88
C LEU A 722 -4.38 -22.50 62.35
N ILE A 723 -5.41 -22.17 63.13
CA ILE A 723 -5.29 -21.93 64.58
C ILE A 723 -4.92 -23.24 65.31
N LYS A 724 -5.59 -24.35 64.97
CA LYS A 724 -5.31 -25.68 65.56
C LYS A 724 -3.85 -26.09 65.35
N HIS A 725 -3.28 -25.77 64.19
CA HIS A 725 -1.90 -26.11 63.81
C HIS A 725 -0.90 -24.95 64.00
N ALA A 726 -1.23 -23.95 64.83
CA ALA A 726 -0.34 -22.79 65.07
C ALA A 726 1.09 -23.20 65.49
N ALA A 727 1.22 -24.21 66.34
CA ALA A 727 2.52 -24.72 66.80
C ALA A 727 3.41 -25.24 65.65
N HIS A 728 2.83 -25.76 64.57
CA HIS A 728 3.58 -26.19 63.37
C HIS A 728 4.21 -24.98 62.65
N PHE A 729 3.42 -23.93 62.43
CA PHE A 729 3.90 -22.71 61.76
C PHE A 729 4.90 -21.92 62.60
N GLU A 730 4.67 -21.82 63.92
CA GLU A 730 5.63 -21.24 64.87
C GLU A 730 6.94 -22.05 64.90
N GLY A 731 6.87 -23.38 64.80
CA GLY A 731 8.05 -24.23 64.66
C GLY A 731 8.90 -23.88 63.44
N ILE A 732 8.26 -23.71 62.28
CA ILE A 732 8.93 -23.29 61.03
C ILE A 732 9.57 -21.91 61.18
N TYR A 733 8.87 -20.96 61.82
CA TYR A 733 9.40 -19.62 62.07
C TYR A 733 10.63 -19.63 63.00
N ASN A 734 10.55 -20.37 64.10
CA ASN A 734 11.65 -20.50 65.06
C ASN A 734 12.88 -21.18 64.42
N GLU A 735 12.68 -22.15 63.53
CA GLU A 735 13.76 -22.76 62.76
C GLU A 735 14.43 -21.75 61.81
N ALA A 736 13.65 -20.86 61.19
CA ALA A 736 14.19 -19.80 60.35
C ALA A 736 15.05 -18.80 61.15
N LEU A 737 14.59 -18.42 62.34
CA LEU A 737 15.36 -17.57 63.26
C LEU A 737 16.65 -18.24 63.73
N ALA A 738 16.60 -19.53 64.07
CA ALA A 738 17.78 -20.28 64.50
C ALA A 738 18.85 -20.39 63.40
N LYS A 739 18.44 -20.38 62.12
CA LYS A 739 19.33 -20.43 60.95
C LYS A 739 19.70 -19.04 60.40
N ASP A 740 19.35 -17.96 61.10
CA ASP A 740 19.56 -16.57 60.65
C ASP A 740 19.08 -16.32 59.21
N SER A 741 17.93 -16.91 58.87
CA SER A 741 17.38 -17.01 57.52
C SER A 741 15.95 -16.45 57.46
N ARG A 742 15.50 -16.08 56.25
CA ARG A 742 14.11 -15.69 55.98
C ARG A 742 13.37 -16.78 55.23
N LEU A 743 12.08 -16.92 55.50
CA LEU A 743 11.22 -17.88 54.81
C LEU A 743 10.80 -17.32 53.45
N LYS A 744 11.03 -18.08 52.37
CA LYS A 744 10.53 -17.77 51.03
C LYS A 744 9.99 -19.02 50.38
N TYR A 745 8.85 -18.89 49.71
CA TYR A 745 8.33 -19.96 48.88
C TYR A 745 9.01 -19.91 47.50
N VAL A 746 9.89 -20.87 47.24
CA VAL A 746 10.82 -20.88 46.10
C VAL A 746 10.40 -21.96 45.12
N ALA A 747 10.43 -21.61 43.84
CA ALA A 747 10.46 -22.55 42.74
C ALA A 747 11.89 -22.75 42.25
N GLN A 748 12.30 -24.01 42.10
CA GLN A 748 13.65 -24.36 41.66
C GLN A 748 13.58 -25.37 40.52
N PHE A 749 14.46 -25.19 39.54
CA PHE A 749 14.77 -26.18 38.51
C PHE A 749 16.29 -26.31 38.43
N GLU A 750 16.80 -27.53 38.48
CA GLU A 750 18.23 -27.81 38.38
C GLU A 750 18.45 -29.24 37.89
N ASN A 751 19.30 -29.41 36.86
CA ASN A 751 19.67 -30.73 36.32
C ASN A 751 18.46 -31.64 35.99
N GLY A 752 17.40 -31.07 35.41
CA GLY A 752 16.21 -31.82 34.99
C GLY A 752 15.20 -32.13 36.10
N LYS A 753 15.46 -31.70 37.35
CA LYS A 753 14.52 -31.85 38.47
C LYS A 753 13.94 -30.49 38.84
N ALA A 754 12.64 -30.46 39.13
CA ALA A 754 11.93 -29.26 39.54
C ALA A 754 11.24 -29.48 40.89
N SER A 755 11.23 -28.44 41.72
CA SER A 755 10.47 -28.43 42.97
C SER A 755 9.91 -27.05 43.29
N VAL A 756 8.84 -27.03 44.08
CA VAL A 756 8.30 -25.83 44.71
C VAL A 756 8.10 -26.11 46.20
N GLY A 757 8.48 -25.17 47.04
CA GLY A 757 8.41 -25.38 48.49
C GLY A 757 8.90 -24.19 49.30
N LEU A 758 8.67 -24.26 50.61
CA LEU A 758 9.15 -23.26 51.54
C LEU A 758 10.63 -23.51 51.85
N GLN A 759 11.48 -22.50 51.62
CA GLN A 759 12.92 -22.58 51.84
C GLN A 759 13.41 -21.54 52.86
N PHE A 760 14.47 -21.90 53.58
CA PHE A 760 15.22 -21.01 54.47
C PHE A 760 16.29 -20.29 53.66
N ILE A 761 16.08 -18.99 53.42
CA ILE A 761 16.95 -18.17 52.59
C ILE A 761 17.97 -17.42 53.47
N PRO A 762 19.29 -17.59 53.24
CA PRO A 762 20.32 -16.91 54.02
C PRO A 762 20.49 -15.43 53.58
N LYS A 763 21.11 -14.61 54.43
CA LYS A 763 21.27 -13.15 54.26
C LYS A 763 21.94 -12.70 52.97
N ASP A 764 22.86 -13.50 52.46
CA ASP A 764 23.64 -13.25 51.25
C ASP A 764 22.89 -13.63 49.95
N HIS A 765 21.79 -14.37 50.05
CA HIS A 765 21.02 -14.79 48.88
C HIS A 765 20.12 -13.65 48.36
N PRO A 766 19.99 -13.44 47.03
CA PRO A 766 19.17 -12.38 46.44
C PRO A 766 17.69 -12.36 46.88
N PHE A 767 17.15 -13.52 47.29
CA PHE A 767 15.77 -13.64 47.81
C PHE A 767 15.58 -13.07 49.22
N TYR A 768 16.64 -12.86 50.00
CA TYR A 768 16.51 -12.45 51.40
C TYR A 768 15.87 -11.06 51.55
N ASN A 769 16.27 -10.13 50.69
CA ASN A 769 15.79 -8.74 50.65
C ASN A 769 14.59 -8.54 49.70
N LEU A 770 13.86 -9.61 49.41
CA LEU A 770 12.65 -9.51 48.60
C LEU A 770 11.49 -9.04 49.48
N GLU A 771 11.08 -7.78 49.33
CA GLU A 771 10.01 -7.16 50.11
C GLU A 771 8.71 -7.02 49.32
N GLY A 772 7.60 -6.84 50.02
CA GLY A 772 6.29 -6.62 49.42
C GLY A 772 5.82 -7.77 48.52
N LYS A 773 5.40 -7.43 47.30
CA LYS A 773 4.81 -8.34 46.29
C LYS A 773 5.69 -8.52 45.05
N ASP A 774 6.98 -8.25 45.19
CA ASP A 774 7.92 -8.41 44.08
C ASP A 774 8.09 -9.89 43.70
N ASN A 775 8.18 -10.14 42.40
CA ASN A 775 8.66 -11.40 41.86
C ASN A 775 10.13 -11.25 41.49
N ILE A 776 10.85 -12.36 41.57
CA ILE A 776 12.26 -12.43 41.20
C ILE A 776 12.58 -13.78 40.56
N VAL A 777 13.35 -13.76 39.48
CA VAL A 777 13.83 -14.96 38.78
C VAL A 777 15.32 -14.84 38.52
N LEU A 778 16.05 -15.93 38.79
CA LEU A 778 17.47 -16.08 38.56
C LEU A 778 17.66 -17.18 37.52
N PHE A 779 18.31 -16.86 36.42
CA PHE A 779 18.74 -17.82 35.41
C PHE A 779 20.25 -18.03 35.50
N TYR A 780 20.65 -19.28 35.68
CA TYR A 780 22.04 -19.70 35.52
C TYR A 780 22.16 -20.42 34.19
N THR A 781 23.06 -19.94 33.34
CA THR A 781 23.21 -20.42 31.96
C THR A 781 24.68 -20.67 31.64
N ASP A 782 24.99 -21.13 30.42
CA ASP A 782 26.39 -21.22 29.94
C ASP A 782 27.11 -19.87 30.01
N ARG A 783 26.36 -18.75 29.92
CA ARG A 783 26.90 -17.38 29.97
C ARG A 783 26.81 -16.74 31.34
N TYR A 784 25.83 -17.13 32.15
CA TYR A 784 25.58 -16.62 33.50
C TYR A 784 25.91 -17.69 34.55
N VAL A 785 27.19 -18.07 34.64
CA VAL A 785 27.66 -19.16 35.52
C VAL A 785 27.86 -18.68 36.96
N ASP A 786 28.73 -17.70 37.17
CA ASP A 786 29.08 -17.20 38.51
C ASP A 786 28.06 -16.20 39.07
N GLN A 787 27.47 -15.40 38.19
CA GLN A 787 26.42 -14.44 38.53
C GLN A 787 25.20 -14.71 37.65
N PRO A 788 24.06 -15.09 38.23
CA PRO A 788 22.85 -15.38 37.47
C PRO A 788 22.27 -14.11 36.85
N LEU A 789 21.58 -14.26 35.72
CA LEU A 789 20.74 -13.19 35.19
C LEU A 789 19.53 -13.04 36.11
N LEU A 790 19.42 -11.88 36.74
CA LEU A 790 18.39 -11.56 37.73
C LEU A 790 17.35 -10.61 37.12
N ILE A 791 16.07 -11.03 37.15
CA ILE A 791 14.93 -10.21 36.76
C ILE A 791 14.05 -10.03 38.00
N LYS A 792 13.89 -8.79 38.48
CA LYS A 792 13.10 -8.45 39.68
C LYS A 792 12.18 -7.26 39.40
N GLY A 793 10.96 -7.33 39.93
CA GLY A 793 10.06 -6.18 40.04
C GLY A 793 8.67 -6.59 40.51
N ALA A 794 7.71 -5.66 40.46
CA ALA A 794 6.37 -5.89 40.98
C ALA A 794 5.68 -7.08 40.28
N GLY A 795 5.36 -8.12 41.05
CA GLY A 795 4.90 -9.40 40.54
C GLY A 795 3.38 -9.57 40.42
N ALA A 796 2.61 -8.57 40.85
CA ALA A 796 1.15 -8.62 40.89
C ALA A 796 0.50 -7.24 40.75
N GLY A 797 -0.61 -7.19 40.01
CA GLY A 797 -1.46 -6.01 39.86
C GLY A 797 -2.07 -5.91 38.46
N ALA A 798 -3.35 -5.55 38.39
CA ALA A 798 -4.11 -5.55 37.13
C ALA A 798 -3.48 -4.66 36.04
N ALA A 799 -3.00 -3.47 36.40
CA ALA A 799 -2.36 -2.54 35.47
C ALA A 799 -1.03 -3.05 34.90
N VAL A 800 -0.24 -3.77 35.71
CA VAL A 800 1.06 -4.31 35.30
C VAL A 800 0.86 -5.52 34.38
N THR A 801 -0.08 -6.41 34.70
CA THR A 801 -0.47 -7.52 33.81
C THR A 801 -1.03 -6.99 32.49
N ALA A 802 -1.91 -6.00 32.53
CA ALA A 802 -2.44 -5.36 31.32
C ALA A 802 -1.32 -4.78 30.43
N SER A 803 -0.30 -4.17 31.05
CA SER A 803 0.87 -3.65 30.32
C SER A 803 1.65 -4.75 29.62
N GLY A 804 1.79 -5.94 30.21
CA GLY A 804 2.45 -7.07 29.58
C GLY A 804 1.65 -7.63 28.39
N ILE A 805 0.34 -7.75 28.52
CA ILE A 805 -0.55 -8.16 27.41
C ILE A 805 -0.46 -7.14 26.27
N PHE A 806 -0.47 -5.85 26.60
CA PHE A 806 -0.34 -4.78 25.62
C PHE A 806 1.02 -4.80 24.92
N ALA A 807 2.11 -5.05 25.65
CA ALA A 807 3.44 -5.21 25.05
C ALA A 807 3.49 -6.37 24.04
N ASP A 808 2.85 -7.50 24.33
CA ASP A 808 2.75 -8.64 23.39
C ASP A 808 1.96 -8.27 22.13
N VAL A 809 0.85 -7.52 22.26
CA VAL A 809 0.08 -7.00 21.12
C VAL A 809 0.92 -6.08 20.25
N ILE A 810 1.67 -5.15 20.85
CA ILE A 810 2.54 -4.23 20.11
C ILE A 810 3.71 -4.98 19.44
N ARG A 811 4.25 -6.03 20.07
CA ARG A 811 5.29 -6.87 19.47
C ARG A 811 4.83 -7.49 18.17
N ILE A 812 3.59 -7.97 18.10
CA ILE A 812 2.98 -8.48 16.85
C ILE A 812 2.86 -7.36 15.79
N GLY A 813 2.62 -6.13 16.23
CA GLY A 813 2.61 -4.94 15.36
C GLY A 813 3.97 -4.56 14.77
N ASN A 814 5.07 -4.75 15.50
CA ASN A 814 6.40 -4.29 15.10
C ASN A 814 7.20 -5.26 14.20
N VAL A 815 6.70 -6.49 13.99
CA VAL A 815 7.31 -7.50 13.09
C VAL A 815 6.75 -7.38 11.68
#